data_AF-A0A355GTF6-F1
#
_entry.id   AF-A0A355GTF6-F1
#
_cell.length_a   1.000
_cell.length_b   1.000
_cell.length_c   1.000
_cell.angle_alpha   90.00
_cell.angle_beta   90.00
_cell.angle_gamma   90.00
#
_symmetry.space_group_name_H-M   'P 1'
#
loop_
_entity.id
_entity.type
_entity.pdbx_description
1 polymer ?
#
loop_
_entity_poly.entity_id
_entity_poly.type
_entity_poly.pdbx_seq_one_letter_code
_entity_poly.pdbx_strand_id
1 'polypeptide(L)'
;MFVIAPLKAHIFDPEYTKMITDAKLRNRIMLRIIDLMSLTRSDGRRNSRRGRISYANLGINQMGSVYEALLSYRGFIAEHTLFEVKRAGDSFNELDVGYFVSEEELDQYTEEERVYFTNDEGKKKLHMYEKGHFIYRLAGREREKSASYYTPEVLTKCLVKYALKELIEGKTADGILNLTICEPAMGSAAFLNEAINQLAEAYIDRKQKETGEMIPAQDRLKELQKVKMFIADRNVYGIDLNPVAVELAEVSLWLNTIFKGGLVPWFGTQLVNGNSLIGARRQCYRTDLLTATAKGMRWYENAPDRVPLGTKRQVRKQVYHFLLGDTGMASYSDKVIKSLEPDNIKQMVQWNKRFNAPYDDEDLVTLLRLSTAIDDLWEAQINLRKQVGEKTQDALSVYGHNDNSTDSHTTIRQKDKILSELYKSEHMKNAGPYARLKFAMDYWCALWFWPIDKADLLPSRSEFFFDMSLILEGTMASVNVRDDVKGGQLSLFPTEMEQMAMDIIDTYGTDTVVDIPALRAANPRLNLAYEIAEQNHFMHWELEFADLFAERGGFDLVIGNPPWVKIQWNEQGILSDCNPLFAVKKLTATQTAHYREAALTSNHTRVMYFSEYKSMSGKQDFLNATQNYPLLKGQQTNLYKCFLPQAWQYGSEYGASAFIHLDGIFDDPRADVLRAVLYSKLKYHFKFQNEKLLFDIMHTRSYSANVYANSQKCINFDCIFDLYDPITIDECYEGAISDTVPGIKDGKGNWNTHGHPKRIVHVTKKELLLFANVFDNSDEWKTAR
;
A
#
# COMPACT_ATOMS: atom_id res chain seq x y z
N MET A 1 43.12 -21.01 -6.44
CA MET A 1 41.91 -21.24 -5.64
C MET A 1 40.96 -20.09 -5.92
N PHE A 2 39.85 -20.35 -6.61
CA PHE A 2 38.82 -19.33 -6.85
C PHE A 2 37.98 -19.24 -5.58
N VAL A 3 38.07 -18.11 -4.88
CA VAL A 3 37.33 -17.86 -3.64
C VAL A 3 36.29 -16.78 -3.95
N ILE A 4 35.01 -17.15 -3.88
CA ILE A 4 33.92 -16.19 -3.90
C ILE A 4 33.75 -15.69 -2.46
N ALA A 5 33.89 -14.38 -2.24
CA ALA A 5 33.60 -13.80 -0.94
C ALA A 5 32.09 -13.91 -0.64
N PRO A 6 31.70 -14.31 0.57
CA PRO A 6 30.28 -14.36 0.94
C PRO A 6 29.70 -12.95 0.96
N LEU A 7 28.54 -12.77 0.31
CA LEU A 7 27.73 -11.57 0.45
C LEU A 7 26.92 -11.68 1.74
N LYS A 8 26.86 -10.58 2.51
CA LYS A 8 26.12 -10.52 3.78
C LYS A 8 24.78 -9.84 3.50
N ALA A 9 23.74 -10.62 3.24
CA ALA A 9 22.36 -10.15 3.00
C ALA A 9 21.34 -11.24 3.40
N HIS A 10 20.09 -10.86 3.69
CA HIS A 10 19.01 -11.80 4.04
C HIS A 10 18.87 -12.94 3.02
N ILE A 11 18.96 -12.61 1.72
CA ILE A 11 18.81 -13.57 0.61
C ILE A 11 19.88 -14.67 0.56
N PHE A 12 20.97 -14.55 1.33
CA PHE A 12 22.03 -15.55 1.43
C PHE A 12 22.10 -16.20 2.82
N ASP A 13 21.19 -15.86 3.73
CA ASP A 13 21.15 -16.41 5.07
C ASP A 13 20.37 -17.75 5.07
N PRO A 14 20.99 -18.88 5.49
CA PRO A 14 20.34 -20.18 5.54
C PRO A 14 19.07 -20.24 6.41
N GLU A 15 18.93 -19.37 7.41
CA GLU A 15 17.73 -19.31 8.25
C GLU A 15 16.50 -18.82 7.48
N TYR A 16 16.71 -17.94 6.50
CA TYR A 16 15.67 -17.38 5.64
C TYR A 16 15.49 -18.17 4.33
N THR A 17 16.42 -19.07 4.00
CA THR A 17 16.43 -19.83 2.73
C THR A 17 16.33 -21.35 2.94
N LYS A 18 15.65 -21.78 4.02
CA LYS A 18 15.50 -23.20 4.39
C LYS A 18 14.99 -24.07 3.23
N MET A 19 13.96 -23.61 2.52
CA MET A 19 13.40 -24.35 1.38
C MET A 19 14.42 -24.58 0.26
N ILE A 20 15.27 -23.59 -0.03
CA ILE A 20 16.33 -23.71 -1.05
C ILE A 20 17.41 -24.68 -0.57
N THR A 21 17.76 -24.62 0.72
CA THR A 21 18.75 -25.50 1.34
C THR A 21 18.30 -26.96 1.32
N ASP A 22 17.01 -27.22 1.53
CA ASP A 22 16.41 -28.55 1.53
C ASP A 22 16.11 -29.08 0.12
N ALA A 23 16.09 -28.21 -0.89
CA ALA A 23 15.74 -28.57 -2.26
C ALA A 23 16.80 -29.49 -2.90
N LYS A 24 16.42 -30.74 -3.18
CA LYS A 24 17.27 -31.71 -3.89
C LYS A 24 17.04 -31.67 -5.39
N LEU A 25 17.70 -30.74 -6.07
CA LEU A 25 17.67 -30.64 -7.53
C LEU A 25 18.71 -31.58 -8.17
N ARG A 26 18.28 -32.41 -9.13
CA ARG A 26 19.21 -33.25 -9.91
C ARG A 26 20.17 -32.34 -10.69
N ASN A 27 21.48 -32.65 -10.70
CA ASN A 27 22.50 -31.87 -11.40
C ASN A 27 22.13 -31.56 -12.86
N ARG A 28 21.55 -32.54 -13.58
CA ARG A 28 21.09 -32.34 -14.97
C ARG A 28 20.05 -31.22 -15.13
N ILE A 29 19.21 -31.03 -14.12
CA ILE A 29 18.17 -29.99 -14.09
C ILE A 29 18.81 -28.65 -13.75
N MET A 30 19.69 -28.60 -12.75
CA MET A 30 20.42 -27.38 -12.39
C MET A 30 21.25 -26.86 -13.56
N LEU A 31 21.98 -27.74 -14.26
CA LEU A 31 22.73 -27.37 -15.46
C LEU A 31 21.82 -26.80 -16.55
N ARG A 32 20.62 -27.38 -16.75
CA ARG A 32 19.64 -26.85 -17.69
C ARG A 32 19.14 -25.46 -17.28
N ILE A 33 18.87 -25.24 -16.00
CA ILE A 33 18.45 -23.93 -15.49
C ILE A 33 19.54 -22.89 -15.75
N ILE A 34 20.78 -23.19 -15.35
CA ILE A 34 21.93 -22.29 -15.58
C ILE A 34 22.11 -22.01 -17.07
N ASP A 35 22.01 -23.02 -17.93
CA ASP A 35 22.12 -22.86 -19.39
C ASP A 35 21.01 -21.97 -19.98
N LEU A 36 19.77 -22.12 -19.50
CA LEU A 36 18.64 -21.28 -19.90
C LEU A 36 18.79 -19.83 -19.40
N MET A 37 19.37 -19.63 -18.22
CA MET A 37 19.62 -18.30 -17.65
C MET A 37 20.89 -17.64 -18.19
N SER A 38 21.84 -18.41 -18.73
CA SER A 38 23.13 -17.88 -19.20
C SER A 38 23.15 -17.55 -20.68
N LEU A 39 22.26 -18.15 -21.47
CA LEU A 39 22.30 -18.07 -22.93
C LEU A 39 20.92 -17.77 -23.53
N THR A 40 20.88 -16.90 -24.56
CA THR A 40 19.66 -16.56 -25.29
C THR A 40 18.99 -17.79 -25.93
N ARG A 41 17.67 -17.73 -26.19
CA ARG A 41 16.97 -18.79 -26.94
C ARG A 41 17.54 -18.93 -28.35
N SER A 42 17.53 -20.15 -28.89
CA SER A 42 17.92 -20.39 -30.28
C SER A 42 16.86 -19.82 -31.22
N ASP A 43 17.26 -19.04 -32.22
CA ASP A 43 16.39 -18.44 -33.25
C ASP A 43 15.98 -19.43 -34.37
N GLY A 44 16.29 -20.72 -34.21
CA GLY A 44 15.95 -21.78 -35.17
C GLY A 44 16.75 -21.73 -36.48
N ARG A 45 17.66 -20.76 -36.66
CA ARG A 45 18.48 -20.65 -37.88
C ARG A 45 19.68 -21.59 -37.80
N ARG A 46 19.91 -22.34 -38.87
CA ARG A 46 21.06 -23.27 -39.00
C ARG A 46 22.36 -22.45 -38.86
N ASN A 47 23.21 -22.81 -37.90
CA ASN A 47 24.47 -22.14 -37.50
C ASN A 47 24.38 -20.85 -36.66
N SER A 48 23.21 -20.48 -36.10
CA SER A 48 23.14 -19.39 -35.13
C SER A 48 23.71 -19.83 -33.77
N ARG A 49 24.62 -19.02 -33.21
CA ARG A 49 25.19 -19.22 -31.85
C ARG A 49 24.34 -18.46 -30.85
N ARG A 50 23.95 -19.13 -29.75
CA ARG A 50 23.30 -18.48 -28.60
C ARG A 50 24.26 -17.46 -27.97
N GLY A 51 23.78 -16.25 -27.72
CA GLY A 51 24.56 -15.20 -27.05
C GLY A 51 24.52 -15.36 -25.53
N ARG A 52 25.55 -14.87 -24.81
CA ARG A 52 25.51 -14.80 -23.35
C ARG A 52 24.61 -13.67 -22.87
N ILE A 53 23.82 -13.94 -21.83
CA ILE A 53 23.02 -12.94 -21.15
C ILE A 53 23.91 -12.16 -20.18
N SER A 54 23.94 -10.83 -20.30
CA SER A 54 24.65 -9.95 -19.37
C SER A 54 23.70 -9.44 -18.30
N TYR A 55 24.01 -9.77 -17.04
CA TYR A 55 23.28 -9.29 -15.87
C TYR A 55 23.82 -7.96 -15.33
N ALA A 56 24.89 -7.42 -15.92
CA ALA A 56 25.50 -6.16 -15.46
C ALA A 56 24.61 -4.93 -15.66
N ASN A 57 23.70 -4.99 -16.63
CA ASN A 57 22.76 -3.91 -16.96
C ASN A 57 21.33 -4.31 -16.61
N LEU A 58 21.14 -5.15 -15.59
CA LEU A 58 19.81 -5.56 -15.17
C LEU A 58 19.10 -4.32 -14.61
N GLY A 59 18.18 -3.78 -15.40
CA GLY A 59 17.49 -2.54 -15.11
C GLY A 59 16.14 -2.79 -14.45
N ILE A 60 15.44 -1.68 -14.23
CA ILE A 60 14.14 -1.65 -13.57
C ILE A 60 13.11 -2.50 -14.34
N ASN A 61 13.15 -2.48 -15.69
CA ASN A 61 12.22 -3.25 -16.54
C ASN A 61 12.36 -4.77 -16.34
N GLN A 62 13.60 -5.27 -16.23
CA GLN A 62 13.83 -6.71 -16.10
C GLN A 62 13.36 -7.21 -14.74
N MET A 63 13.65 -6.49 -13.64
CA MET A 63 13.16 -6.84 -12.30
C MET A 63 11.63 -6.77 -12.22
N GLY A 64 11.04 -5.73 -12.81
CA GLY A 64 9.59 -5.58 -12.92
C GLY A 64 8.93 -6.76 -13.64
N SER A 65 9.51 -7.22 -14.75
CA SER A 65 8.96 -8.38 -15.47
C SER A 65 9.03 -9.68 -14.66
N VAL A 66 10.08 -9.86 -13.85
CA VAL A 66 10.20 -11.03 -12.96
C VAL A 66 9.15 -10.95 -11.86
N TYR A 67 8.96 -9.78 -11.25
CA TYR A 67 7.90 -9.53 -10.26
C TYR A 67 6.52 -9.88 -10.80
N GLU A 68 6.16 -9.32 -11.96
CA GLU A 68 4.87 -9.56 -12.58
C GLU A 68 4.69 -11.04 -12.90
N ALA A 69 5.71 -11.71 -13.45
CA ALA A 69 5.62 -13.13 -13.77
C ALA A 69 5.45 -14.00 -12.52
N LEU A 70 6.11 -13.68 -11.41
CA LEU A 70 5.97 -14.43 -10.15
C LEU A 70 4.58 -14.27 -9.53
N LEU A 71 3.93 -13.11 -9.71
CA LEU A 71 2.60 -12.85 -9.15
C LEU A 71 1.45 -13.16 -10.11
N SER A 72 1.70 -13.17 -11.42
CA SER A 72 0.64 -13.34 -12.43
C SER A 72 0.26 -14.79 -12.63
N TYR A 73 1.11 -15.74 -12.23
CA TYR A 73 0.90 -17.15 -12.48
C TYR A 73 0.80 -17.93 -11.18
N ARG A 74 -0.07 -18.93 -11.17
CA ARG A 74 -0.26 -19.85 -10.06
C ARG A 74 0.10 -21.27 -10.47
N GLY A 75 0.84 -21.94 -9.60
CA GLY A 75 1.17 -23.35 -9.70
C GLY A 75 0.44 -24.17 -8.65
N PHE A 76 -0.13 -25.32 -9.03
CA PHE A 76 -0.65 -26.31 -8.07
C PHE A 76 -0.46 -27.73 -8.59
N ILE A 77 -0.44 -28.70 -7.67
CA ILE A 77 -0.38 -30.12 -8.02
C ILE A 77 -1.81 -30.67 -8.06
N ALA A 78 -2.18 -31.33 -9.15
CA ALA A 78 -3.48 -31.95 -9.29
C ALA A 78 -3.63 -33.10 -8.27
N GLU A 79 -4.55 -32.98 -7.33
CA GLU A 79 -4.79 -34.02 -6.29
C GLU A 79 -5.57 -35.23 -6.82
N HIS A 80 -6.30 -35.03 -7.91
CA HIS A 80 -7.06 -36.02 -8.67
C HIS A 80 -6.99 -35.68 -10.18
N THR A 81 -7.57 -36.51 -11.03
CA THR A 81 -7.63 -36.23 -12.48
C THR A 81 -8.52 -35.02 -12.75
N LEU A 82 -7.98 -34.03 -13.46
CA LEU A 82 -8.66 -32.78 -13.77
C LEU A 82 -8.82 -32.60 -15.28
N PHE A 83 -9.92 -31.98 -15.69
CA PHE A 83 -10.21 -31.58 -17.05
C PHE A 83 -10.32 -30.07 -17.15
N GLU A 84 -9.83 -29.50 -18.25
CA GLU A 84 -9.87 -28.05 -18.44
C GLU A 84 -11.13 -27.61 -19.21
N VAL A 85 -11.78 -26.58 -18.70
CA VAL A 85 -12.97 -25.94 -19.28
C VAL A 85 -12.69 -24.46 -19.57
N LYS A 86 -13.44 -23.88 -20.51
CA LYS A 86 -13.33 -22.49 -20.97
C LYS A 86 -14.72 -21.93 -21.30
N ARG A 87 -14.84 -20.62 -21.48
CA ARG A 87 -16.11 -20.03 -21.97
C ARG A 87 -16.38 -20.47 -23.41
N ALA A 88 -17.66 -20.61 -23.74
CA ALA A 88 -18.07 -20.83 -25.11
C ALA A 88 -17.58 -19.69 -26.01
N GLY A 89 -16.92 -20.03 -27.12
CA GLY A 89 -16.32 -19.07 -28.05
C GLY A 89 -14.86 -18.68 -27.77
N ASP A 90 -14.31 -18.95 -26.58
CA ASP A 90 -12.91 -18.62 -26.27
C ASP A 90 -11.93 -19.57 -26.98
N SER A 91 -10.76 -19.07 -27.39
CA SER A 91 -9.65 -19.90 -27.86
C SER A 91 -8.81 -20.44 -26.69
N PHE A 92 -8.25 -21.64 -26.83
CA PHE A 92 -7.34 -22.20 -25.83
C PHE A 92 -5.92 -21.63 -25.96
N ASN A 93 -5.33 -21.27 -24.83
CA ASN A 93 -3.91 -20.94 -24.66
C ASN A 93 -3.46 -21.50 -23.30
N GLU A 94 -2.39 -22.28 -23.31
CA GLU A 94 -1.86 -22.97 -22.13
C GLU A 94 -1.42 -22.00 -21.00
N LEU A 95 -1.09 -20.76 -21.33
CA LEU A 95 -0.67 -19.78 -20.33
C LEU A 95 -1.78 -18.84 -19.87
N ASP A 96 -2.98 -18.89 -20.46
CA ASP A 96 -4.10 -18.04 -20.05
C ASP A 96 -4.76 -18.58 -18.76
N VAL A 97 -5.86 -17.96 -18.33
CA VAL A 97 -6.62 -18.42 -17.17
C VAL A 97 -7.26 -19.76 -17.49
N GLY A 98 -6.80 -20.82 -16.81
CA GLY A 98 -7.37 -22.16 -16.91
C GLY A 98 -8.37 -22.43 -15.80
N TYR A 99 -9.48 -23.10 -16.14
CA TYR A 99 -10.48 -23.54 -15.19
C TYR A 99 -10.52 -25.08 -15.18
N PHE A 100 -10.49 -25.68 -13.99
CA PHE A 100 -10.32 -27.12 -13.84
C PHE A 100 -11.47 -27.74 -13.09
N VAL A 101 -11.98 -28.86 -13.62
CA VAL A 101 -13.11 -29.60 -13.06
C VAL A 101 -12.79 -31.10 -13.01
N SER A 102 -13.46 -31.81 -12.13
CA SER A 102 -13.42 -33.27 -12.08
C SER A 102 -14.20 -33.91 -13.24
N GLU A 103 -14.02 -35.22 -13.44
CA GLU A 103 -14.76 -35.97 -14.46
C GLU A 103 -16.28 -35.91 -14.25
N GLU A 104 -16.74 -36.00 -13.00
CA GLU A 104 -18.15 -35.98 -12.63
C GLU A 104 -18.82 -34.62 -12.93
N GLU A 105 -18.03 -33.55 -12.96
CA GLU A 105 -18.50 -32.19 -13.22
C GLU A 105 -18.55 -31.87 -14.72
N LEU A 106 -17.88 -32.64 -15.59
CA LEU A 106 -17.84 -32.37 -17.03
C LEU A 106 -19.23 -32.33 -17.67
N ASP A 107 -20.18 -33.11 -17.18
CA ASP A 107 -21.56 -33.17 -17.71
C ASP A 107 -22.33 -31.85 -17.51
N GLN A 108 -21.83 -30.96 -16.66
CA GLN A 108 -22.38 -29.61 -16.48
C GLN A 108 -21.96 -28.65 -17.61
N TYR A 109 -20.98 -29.03 -18.43
CA TYR A 109 -20.37 -28.20 -19.47
C TYR A 109 -20.66 -28.75 -20.87
N THR A 110 -21.00 -27.84 -21.79
CA THR A 110 -21.23 -28.20 -23.20
C THR A 110 -19.91 -28.53 -23.90
N GLU A 111 -19.99 -29.17 -25.06
CA GLU A 111 -18.81 -29.48 -25.89
C GLU A 111 -17.97 -28.24 -26.25
N GLU A 112 -18.60 -27.07 -26.41
CA GLU A 112 -17.90 -25.81 -26.71
C GLU A 112 -17.19 -25.20 -25.48
N GLU A 113 -17.61 -25.60 -24.28
CA GLU A 113 -17.06 -25.17 -22.99
C GLU A 113 -15.91 -26.08 -22.52
N ARG A 114 -15.65 -27.20 -23.20
CA ARG A 114 -14.56 -28.14 -22.89
C ARG A 114 -13.31 -27.81 -23.70
N VAL A 115 -12.12 -27.97 -23.11
CA VAL A 115 -10.84 -27.76 -23.82
C VAL A 115 -10.38 -29.05 -24.49
N TYR A 116 -9.99 -28.94 -25.76
CA TYR A 116 -9.46 -30.02 -26.57
C TYR A 116 -8.08 -29.66 -27.12
N PHE A 117 -7.15 -30.61 -27.11
CA PHE A 117 -5.90 -30.51 -27.88
C PHE A 117 -5.93 -31.46 -29.07
N THR A 118 -5.20 -31.09 -30.12
CA THR A 118 -5.00 -31.95 -31.30
C THR A 118 -3.75 -32.77 -31.07
N ASN A 119 -3.86 -34.11 -31.07
CA ASN A 119 -2.69 -34.98 -30.98
C ASN A 119 -1.91 -35.00 -32.31
N ASP A 120 -0.72 -35.62 -32.34
CA ASP A 120 0.12 -35.76 -33.54
C ASP A 120 -0.59 -36.48 -34.72
N GLU A 121 -1.70 -37.17 -34.46
CA GLU A 121 -2.55 -37.85 -35.44
C GLU A 121 -3.74 -37.01 -35.94
N GLY A 122 -3.86 -35.74 -35.50
CA GLY A 122 -4.96 -34.85 -35.91
C GLY A 122 -6.30 -35.06 -35.20
N LYS A 123 -6.38 -35.93 -34.19
CA LYS A 123 -7.59 -36.17 -33.39
C LYS A 123 -7.68 -35.21 -32.21
N LYS A 124 -8.89 -34.68 -31.99
CA LYS A 124 -9.22 -33.90 -30.79
C LYS A 124 -9.32 -34.83 -29.59
N LYS A 125 -8.56 -34.55 -28.53
CA LYS A 125 -8.66 -35.23 -27.24
C LYS A 125 -8.92 -34.20 -26.14
N LEU A 126 -9.78 -34.54 -25.19
CA LEU A 126 -10.03 -33.73 -23.99
C LEU A 126 -8.71 -33.43 -23.28
N HIS A 127 -8.53 -32.17 -22.92
CA HIS A 127 -7.34 -31.75 -22.19
C HIS A 127 -7.47 -32.16 -20.73
N MET A 128 -6.61 -33.09 -20.33
CA MET A 128 -6.69 -33.81 -19.06
C MET A 128 -5.33 -33.78 -18.36
N TYR A 129 -5.37 -33.53 -17.06
CA TYR A 129 -4.24 -33.53 -16.15
C TYR A 129 -4.37 -34.70 -15.17
N GLU A 130 -3.40 -35.61 -15.19
CA GLU A 130 -3.37 -36.74 -14.27
C GLU A 130 -3.03 -36.29 -12.84
N LYS A 131 -3.45 -37.07 -11.84
CA LYS A 131 -3.05 -36.86 -10.45
C LYS A 131 -1.52 -36.77 -10.32
N GLY A 132 -1.05 -35.76 -9.60
CA GLY A 132 0.36 -35.47 -9.39
C GLY A 132 0.98 -34.57 -10.47
N HIS A 133 0.24 -34.19 -11.51
CA HIS A 133 0.71 -33.24 -12.50
C HIS A 133 0.77 -31.82 -11.90
N PHE A 134 1.86 -31.11 -12.17
CA PHE A 134 1.97 -29.69 -11.80
C PHE A 134 1.35 -28.83 -12.90
N ILE A 135 0.31 -28.09 -12.55
CA ILE A 135 -0.42 -27.20 -13.45
C ILE A 135 0.04 -25.77 -13.16
N TYR A 136 0.38 -25.02 -14.21
CA TYR A 136 0.82 -23.62 -14.12
C TYR A 136 0.00 -22.76 -15.09
N ARG A 137 -0.76 -21.79 -14.56
CA ARG A 137 -1.73 -20.97 -15.32
C ARG A 137 -1.71 -19.52 -14.85
N LEU A 138 -2.20 -18.60 -15.68
CA LEU A 138 -2.44 -17.23 -15.26
C LEU A 138 -3.50 -17.21 -14.14
N ALA A 139 -3.19 -16.55 -13.04
CA ALA A 139 -4.07 -16.42 -11.91
C ALA A 139 -5.11 -15.33 -12.23
N GLY A 140 -6.31 -15.72 -12.68
CA GLY A 140 -7.32 -14.78 -13.18
C GLY A 140 -7.69 -13.68 -12.18
N ARG A 141 -8.40 -14.02 -11.10
CA ARG A 141 -8.81 -13.03 -10.08
C ARG A 141 -7.68 -12.60 -9.16
N GLU A 142 -6.70 -13.45 -8.88
CA GLU A 142 -5.58 -13.11 -7.98
C GLU A 142 -4.68 -12.00 -8.57
N ARG A 143 -4.46 -11.98 -9.90
CA ARG A 143 -3.76 -10.86 -10.60
C ARG A 143 -4.56 -9.55 -10.53
N GLU A 144 -5.88 -9.61 -10.75
CA GLU A 144 -6.73 -8.42 -10.60
C GLU A 144 -6.71 -7.87 -9.16
N LYS A 145 -6.65 -8.76 -8.17
CA LYS A 145 -6.54 -8.38 -6.75
C LYS A 145 -5.19 -7.79 -6.38
N SER A 146 -4.09 -8.32 -6.95
CA SER A 146 -2.75 -7.82 -6.65
C SER A 146 -2.47 -6.45 -7.26
N ALA A 147 -3.25 -6.04 -8.29
CA ALA A 147 -3.12 -4.77 -9.00
C ALA A 147 -1.68 -4.45 -9.45
N SER A 148 -0.86 -5.50 -9.59
CA SER A 148 0.58 -5.41 -9.79
C SER A 148 0.88 -5.19 -11.26
N TYR A 149 0.78 -3.93 -11.72
CA TYR A 149 1.21 -3.51 -13.04
C TYR A 149 2.54 -2.77 -12.95
N TYR A 150 3.52 -3.26 -13.69
CA TYR A 150 4.81 -2.63 -13.84
C TYR A 150 4.67 -1.31 -14.60
N THR A 151 5.40 -0.30 -14.15
CA THR A 151 5.40 1.01 -14.80
C THR A 151 6.56 1.09 -15.79
N PRO A 152 6.29 1.34 -17.09
CA PRO A 152 7.33 1.45 -18.11
C PRO A 152 8.41 2.48 -17.73
N GLU A 153 9.68 2.12 -17.93
CA GLU A 153 10.83 2.97 -17.57
C GLU A 153 10.74 4.40 -18.13
N VAL A 154 10.24 4.58 -19.36
CA VAL A 154 10.07 5.91 -19.98
C VAL A 154 9.13 6.82 -19.18
N LEU A 155 8.08 6.25 -18.58
CA LEU A 155 7.12 6.98 -17.76
C LEU A 155 7.68 7.22 -16.35
N THR A 156 8.36 6.23 -15.78
CA THR A 156 9.05 6.35 -14.49
C THR A 156 10.07 7.48 -14.53
N LYS A 157 10.94 7.50 -15.56
CA LYS A 157 11.94 8.57 -15.80
C LYS A 157 11.29 9.93 -15.91
N CYS A 158 10.23 10.02 -16.72
CA CYS A 158 9.50 11.26 -16.94
C CYS A 158 8.92 11.81 -15.64
N LEU A 159 8.15 10.99 -14.90
CA LEU A 159 7.51 11.44 -13.67
C LEU A 159 8.53 11.90 -12.63
N VAL A 160 9.60 11.13 -12.41
CA VAL A 160 10.69 11.48 -11.49
C VAL A 160 11.36 12.78 -11.91
N LYS A 161 11.68 12.95 -13.20
CA LYS A 161 12.32 14.17 -13.73
C LYS A 161 11.52 15.41 -13.38
N TYR A 162 10.22 15.42 -13.67
CA TYR A 162 9.38 16.59 -13.42
C TYR A 162 9.06 16.80 -11.95
N ALA A 163 8.99 15.73 -11.14
CA ALA A 163 8.85 15.86 -9.69
C ALA A 163 10.11 16.45 -9.04
N LEU A 164 11.29 15.97 -9.45
CA LEU A 164 12.57 16.46 -8.94
C LEU A 164 12.87 17.87 -9.41
N LYS A 165 12.47 18.25 -10.64
CA LYS A 165 12.59 19.63 -11.13
C LYS A 165 12.00 20.64 -10.14
N GLU A 166 10.80 20.38 -9.63
CA GLU A 166 10.15 21.24 -8.63
C GLU A 166 10.83 21.16 -7.26
N LEU A 167 11.40 20.01 -6.91
CA LEU A 167 11.93 19.78 -5.57
C LEU A 167 13.36 20.28 -5.37
N ILE A 168 14.23 20.12 -6.39
CA ILE A 168 15.67 20.42 -6.26
C ILE A 168 16.03 21.84 -6.68
N GLU A 169 15.09 22.61 -7.21
CA GLU A 169 15.32 24.01 -7.58
C GLU A 169 15.81 24.81 -6.36
N GLY A 170 16.88 25.58 -6.54
CA GLY A 170 17.47 26.41 -5.48
C GLY A 170 18.17 25.68 -4.32
N LYS A 171 18.20 24.33 -4.28
CA LYS A 171 18.90 23.57 -3.24
C LYS A 171 20.42 23.48 -3.51
N THR A 172 21.23 23.40 -2.47
CA THR A 172 22.65 23.02 -2.60
C THR A 172 22.79 21.53 -2.90
N ALA A 173 23.99 21.07 -3.26
CA ALA A 173 24.28 19.64 -3.39
C ALA A 173 23.99 18.89 -2.07
N ASP A 174 24.47 19.40 -0.93
CA ASP A 174 24.19 18.76 0.37
C ASP A 174 22.71 18.84 0.75
N GLY A 175 21.98 19.84 0.25
CA GLY A 175 20.53 19.90 0.36
C GLY A 175 19.81 18.74 -0.34
N ILE A 176 20.39 18.16 -1.40
CA ILE A 176 19.86 16.96 -2.08
C ILE A 176 20.00 15.73 -1.19
N LEU A 177 21.12 15.58 -0.50
CA LEU A 177 21.39 14.45 0.41
C LEU A 177 20.43 14.40 1.61
N ASN A 178 19.67 15.46 1.86
CA ASN A 178 18.71 15.53 2.96
C ASN A 178 17.26 15.24 2.53
N LEU A 179 16.97 15.03 1.24
CA LEU A 179 15.61 14.83 0.74
C LEU A 179 15.08 13.44 1.09
N THR A 180 13.85 13.30 1.58
CA THR A 180 13.24 11.98 1.82
C THR A 180 12.17 11.67 0.77
N ILE A 181 12.27 10.49 0.15
CA ILE A 181 11.38 10.02 -0.91
C ILE A 181 10.60 8.80 -0.43
N CYS A 182 9.28 8.82 -0.59
CA CYS A 182 8.41 7.73 -0.24
C CYS A 182 7.62 7.20 -1.46
N GLU A 183 7.56 5.88 -1.60
CA GLU A 183 6.67 5.21 -2.56
C GLU A 183 5.61 4.38 -1.80
N PRO A 184 4.33 4.80 -1.74
CA PRO A 184 3.32 4.22 -0.84
C PRO A 184 2.65 2.94 -1.37
N ALA A 185 3.03 2.49 -2.57
CA ALA A 185 2.61 1.24 -3.20
C ALA A 185 3.73 0.80 -4.15
N MET A 186 4.87 0.40 -3.58
CA MET A 186 6.15 0.43 -4.29
C MET A 186 6.39 -0.68 -5.30
N GLY A 187 5.69 -1.81 -5.21
CA GLY A 187 5.95 -2.98 -6.03
C GLY A 187 7.44 -3.35 -5.98
N SER A 188 8.12 -3.28 -7.12
CA SER A 188 9.56 -3.57 -7.28
C SER A 188 10.50 -2.36 -7.06
N ALA A 189 9.99 -1.28 -6.46
CA ALA A 189 10.70 -0.02 -6.20
C ALA A 189 11.24 0.66 -7.46
N ALA A 190 10.42 0.71 -8.51
CA ALA A 190 10.81 1.31 -9.79
C ALA A 190 11.04 2.83 -9.66
N PHE A 191 10.15 3.54 -8.96
CA PHE A 191 10.29 4.99 -8.80
C PHE A 191 11.38 5.34 -7.80
N LEU A 192 11.53 4.57 -6.71
CA LEU A 192 12.65 4.80 -5.77
C LEU A 192 14.01 4.64 -6.46
N ASN A 193 14.21 3.58 -7.26
CA ASN A 193 15.46 3.39 -8.02
C ASN A 193 15.74 4.53 -8.99
N GLU A 194 14.71 4.98 -9.70
CA GLU A 194 14.87 6.08 -10.66
C GLU A 194 15.11 7.43 -9.94
N ALA A 195 14.46 7.67 -8.80
CA ALA A 195 14.74 8.82 -7.95
C ALA A 195 16.19 8.80 -7.44
N ILE A 196 16.68 7.65 -6.97
CA ILE A 196 18.09 7.48 -6.57
C ILE A 196 19.03 7.82 -7.73
N ASN A 197 18.75 7.32 -8.94
CA ASN A 197 19.57 7.58 -10.12
C ASN A 197 19.66 9.08 -10.42
N GLN A 198 18.53 9.77 -10.52
CA GLN A 198 18.49 11.17 -10.90
C GLN A 198 19.01 12.09 -9.78
N LEU A 199 18.73 11.79 -8.51
CA LEU A 199 19.26 12.55 -7.38
C LEU A 199 20.78 12.40 -7.25
N ALA A 200 21.32 11.20 -7.47
CA ALA A 200 22.76 10.98 -7.41
C ALA A 200 23.50 11.73 -8.53
N GLU A 201 22.97 11.72 -9.75
CA GLU A 201 23.52 12.52 -10.86
C GLU A 201 23.42 14.03 -10.56
N ALA A 202 22.25 14.50 -10.10
CA ALA A 202 22.04 15.90 -9.73
C ALA A 202 22.98 16.35 -8.58
N TYR A 203 23.23 15.48 -7.61
CA TYR A 203 24.18 15.72 -6.53
C TYR A 203 25.60 15.90 -7.06
N ILE A 204 26.11 14.93 -7.84
CA ILE A 204 27.47 14.97 -8.39
C ILE A 204 27.67 16.23 -9.24
N ASP A 205 26.77 16.48 -10.18
CA ASP A 205 26.86 17.62 -11.09
C ASP A 205 26.83 18.95 -10.33
N ARG A 206 26.00 19.06 -9.28
CA ARG A 206 25.90 20.27 -8.48
C ARG A 206 27.10 20.43 -7.56
N LYS A 207 27.59 19.35 -6.93
CA LYS A 207 28.74 19.39 -6.03
C LYS A 207 30.01 19.78 -6.79
N GLN A 208 30.25 19.22 -7.97
CA GLN A 208 31.37 19.61 -8.83
C GLN A 208 31.32 21.09 -9.25
N LYS A 209 30.11 21.63 -9.50
CA LYS A 209 29.92 23.06 -9.79
C LYS A 209 30.17 23.94 -8.57
N GLU A 210 29.73 23.51 -7.39
CA GLU A 210 29.92 24.24 -6.12
C GLU A 210 31.39 24.27 -5.69
N THR A 211 32.12 23.17 -5.85
CA THR A 211 33.55 23.07 -5.46
C THR A 211 34.50 23.55 -6.55
N GLY A 212 34.08 23.52 -7.83
CA GLY A 212 34.96 23.74 -8.98
C GLY A 212 35.90 22.55 -9.26
N GLU A 213 35.75 21.44 -8.54
CA GLU A 213 36.56 20.23 -8.70
C GLU A 213 35.80 19.20 -9.54
N MET A 214 36.50 18.59 -10.51
CA MET A 214 35.92 17.57 -11.38
C MET A 214 36.37 16.18 -10.94
N ILE A 215 35.42 15.23 -10.86
CA ILE A 215 35.75 13.83 -10.60
C ILE A 215 36.43 13.24 -11.85
N PRO A 216 37.59 12.57 -11.72
CA PRO A 216 38.21 11.88 -12.85
C PRO A 216 37.25 10.88 -13.51
N ALA A 217 37.26 10.80 -14.84
CA ALA A 217 36.31 9.96 -15.59
C ALA A 217 36.32 8.48 -15.16
N GLN A 218 37.50 7.96 -14.79
CA GLN A 218 37.69 6.60 -14.28
C GLN A 218 37.05 6.34 -12.91
N ASP A 219 36.88 7.39 -12.10
CA ASP A 219 36.36 7.32 -10.72
C ASP A 219 34.88 7.74 -10.64
N ARG A 220 34.35 8.46 -11.65
CA ARG A 220 32.97 8.97 -11.67
C ARG A 220 31.94 7.88 -11.39
N LEU A 221 32.06 6.72 -12.04
CA LEU A 221 31.11 5.61 -11.83
C LEU A 221 31.13 5.12 -10.37
N LYS A 222 32.31 5.04 -9.77
CA LYS A 222 32.47 4.60 -8.37
C LYS A 222 31.88 5.63 -7.41
N GLU A 223 32.15 6.92 -7.60
CA GLU A 223 31.59 7.97 -6.75
C GLU A 223 30.08 8.09 -6.91
N LEU A 224 29.55 7.94 -8.13
CA LEU A 224 28.12 7.88 -8.38
C LEU A 224 27.47 6.72 -7.59
N GLN A 225 28.06 5.53 -7.61
CA GLN A 225 27.53 4.38 -6.87
C GLN A 225 27.55 4.59 -5.35
N LYS A 226 28.56 5.28 -4.80
CA LYS A 226 28.56 5.66 -3.38
C LYS A 226 27.43 6.63 -3.04
N VAL A 227 27.16 7.62 -3.89
CA VAL A 227 26.05 8.55 -3.69
C VAL A 227 24.70 7.83 -3.79
N LYS A 228 24.55 6.91 -4.76
CA LYS A 228 23.35 6.06 -4.85
C LYS A 228 23.14 5.25 -3.58
N MET A 229 24.19 4.61 -3.06
CA MET A 229 24.15 3.88 -1.79
C MET A 229 23.71 4.79 -0.64
N PHE A 230 24.24 6.01 -0.57
CA PHE A 230 23.84 6.98 0.46
C PHE A 230 22.36 7.30 0.42
N ILE A 231 21.86 7.63 -0.77
CA ILE A 231 20.45 7.98 -0.95
C ILE A 231 19.55 6.76 -0.66
N ALA A 232 19.95 5.56 -1.10
CA ALA A 232 19.19 4.36 -0.78
C ALA A 232 19.17 4.05 0.73
N ASP A 233 20.29 4.22 1.43
CA ASP A 233 20.42 3.88 2.85
C ASP A 233 19.77 4.92 3.78
N ARG A 234 19.66 6.19 3.38
CA ARG A 234 19.17 7.28 4.26
C ARG A 234 17.87 7.94 3.82
N ASN A 235 17.54 7.91 2.53
CA ASN A 235 16.57 8.86 1.97
C ASN A 235 15.31 8.21 1.42
N VAL A 236 15.31 6.90 1.12
CA VAL A 236 14.16 6.24 0.48
C VAL A 236 13.34 5.41 1.46
N TYR A 237 12.03 5.47 1.27
CA TYR A 237 11.02 4.81 2.08
C TYR A 237 9.98 4.19 1.15
N GLY A 238 9.41 3.06 1.54
CA GLY A 238 8.53 2.30 0.66
C GLY A 238 7.55 1.44 1.42
N ILE A 239 6.31 1.40 0.94
CA ILE A 239 5.25 0.61 1.54
C ILE A 239 4.65 -0.26 0.45
N ASP A 240 4.47 -1.54 0.74
CA ASP A 240 3.67 -2.42 -0.11
C ASP A 240 2.85 -3.39 0.72
N LEU A 241 1.63 -3.68 0.27
CA LEU A 241 0.75 -4.64 0.94
C LEU A 241 1.26 -6.07 0.76
N ASN A 242 1.91 -6.38 -0.36
CA ASN A 242 2.43 -7.71 -0.65
C ASN A 242 3.85 -7.87 -0.06
N PRO A 243 4.07 -8.80 0.88
CA PRO A 243 5.41 -9.00 1.47
C PRO A 243 6.47 -9.39 0.43
N VAL A 244 6.10 -10.11 -0.63
CA VAL A 244 7.02 -10.49 -1.72
C VAL A 244 7.50 -9.24 -2.48
N ALA A 245 6.66 -8.22 -2.60
CA ALA A 245 7.03 -6.96 -3.23
C ALA A 245 8.08 -6.21 -2.39
N VAL A 246 7.92 -6.21 -1.07
CA VAL A 246 8.87 -5.61 -0.14
C VAL A 246 10.25 -6.26 -0.25
N GLU A 247 10.30 -7.60 -0.22
CA GLU A 247 11.57 -8.33 -0.41
C GLU A 247 12.20 -8.04 -1.78
N LEU A 248 11.40 -7.98 -2.84
CA LEU A 248 11.92 -7.70 -4.18
C LEU A 248 12.42 -6.25 -4.30
N ALA A 249 11.75 -5.30 -3.67
CA ALA A 249 12.18 -3.91 -3.59
C ALA A 249 13.55 -3.80 -2.90
N GLU A 250 13.78 -4.52 -1.79
CA GLU A 250 15.09 -4.58 -1.11
C GLU A 250 16.19 -5.06 -2.07
N VAL A 251 15.96 -6.16 -2.78
CA VAL A 251 16.92 -6.70 -3.75
C VAL A 251 17.16 -5.73 -4.90
N SER A 252 16.09 -5.10 -5.40
CA SER A 252 16.12 -4.13 -6.50
C SER A 252 16.99 -2.91 -6.16
N LEU A 253 16.76 -2.32 -4.97
CA LEU A 253 17.55 -1.19 -4.45
C LEU A 253 19.00 -1.58 -4.21
N TRP A 254 19.25 -2.76 -3.66
CA TRP A 254 20.60 -3.27 -3.43
C TRP A 254 21.38 -3.44 -4.75
N LEU A 255 20.77 -4.05 -5.77
CA LEU A 255 21.41 -4.26 -7.08
C LEU A 255 21.73 -2.94 -7.78
N ASN A 256 20.90 -1.90 -7.61
CA ASN A 256 21.14 -0.58 -8.20
C ASN A 256 22.30 0.19 -7.54
N THR A 257 22.62 -0.13 -6.28
CA THR A 257 23.54 0.65 -5.43
C THR A 257 24.87 -0.05 -5.14
N ILE A 258 24.99 -1.33 -5.47
CA ILE A 258 26.16 -2.15 -5.12
C ILE A 258 27.47 -1.62 -5.73
N PHE A 259 28.51 -1.54 -4.90
CA PHE A 259 29.87 -1.24 -5.36
C PHE A 259 30.93 -1.97 -4.52
N LYS A 260 32.15 -2.06 -5.06
CA LYS A 260 33.27 -2.75 -4.41
C LYS A 260 33.62 -2.09 -3.07
N GLY A 261 33.51 -2.86 -1.98
CA GLY A 261 33.81 -2.40 -0.62
C GLY A 261 32.66 -1.69 0.08
N GLY A 262 31.50 -1.54 -0.57
CA GLY A 262 30.28 -1.03 0.05
C GLY A 262 29.61 -2.09 0.93
N LEU A 263 28.82 -1.62 1.89
CA LEU A 263 27.92 -2.44 2.69
C LEU A 263 26.62 -2.73 1.91
N VAL A 264 25.87 -3.72 2.36
CA VAL A 264 24.49 -3.94 1.88
C VAL A 264 23.58 -3.05 2.74
N PRO A 265 22.76 -2.17 2.14
CA PRO A 265 21.81 -1.35 2.89
C PRO A 265 20.87 -2.24 3.69
N TRP A 266 20.51 -1.80 4.89
CA TRP A 266 19.50 -2.45 5.71
C TRP A 266 18.24 -1.59 5.75
N PHE A 267 17.14 -2.12 5.25
CA PHE A 267 15.92 -1.36 4.99
C PHE A 267 14.83 -1.52 6.06
N GLY A 268 15.12 -2.18 7.18
CA GLY A 268 14.10 -2.62 8.15
C GLY A 268 13.29 -1.50 8.82
N THR A 269 13.77 -0.26 8.78
CA THR A 269 13.07 0.93 9.29
C THR A 269 12.49 1.84 8.19
N GLN A 270 12.63 1.46 6.92
CA GLN A 270 12.33 2.27 5.74
C GLN A 270 11.30 1.61 4.82
N LEU A 271 11.44 0.30 4.63
CA LEU A 271 10.53 -0.51 3.84
C LEU A 271 9.59 -1.27 4.76
N VAL A 272 8.28 -1.10 4.55
CA VAL A 272 7.24 -1.62 5.44
C VAL A 272 6.25 -2.46 4.65
N ASN A 273 5.97 -3.67 5.13
CA ASN A 273 4.84 -4.44 4.65
C ASN A 273 3.56 -3.92 5.31
N GLY A 274 2.69 -3.26 4.53
CA GLY A 274 1.55 -2.54 5.09
C GLY A 274 0.53 -2.07 4.05
N ASN A 275 -0.71 -1.95 4.49
CA ASN A 275 -1.80 -1.33 3.75
C ASN A 275 -1.74 0.18 3.94
N SER A 276 -1.03 0.88 3.06
CA SER A 276 -0.81 2.33 3.09
C SER A 276 -2.07 3.19 3.10
N LEU A 277 -3.24 2.64 2.81
CA LEU A 277 -4.52 3.36 2.82
C LEU A 277 -5.34 3.16 4.09
N ILE A 278 -5.05 2.15 4.92
CA ILE A 278 -5.87 1.81 6.09
C ILE A 278 -5.03 1.80 7.35
N GLY A 279 -5.35 2.73 8.24
CA GLY A 279 -4.73 2.84 9.55
C GLY A 279 -5.28 4.03 10.34
N ALA A 280 -5.09 4.00 11.65
CA ALA A 280 -5.27 5.18 12.48
C ALA A 280 -4.15 6.21 12.23
N ARG A 281 -4.39 7.41 12.75
CA ARG A 281 -3.65 8.64 12.44
C ARG A 281 -3.56 9.50 13.69
N ARG A 282 -2.61 10.44 13.75
CA ARG A 282 -2.51 11.40 14.86
C ARG A 282 -3.53 12.54 14.69
N GLN A 283 -4.81 12.20 14.85
CA GLN A 283 -5.95 13.11 14.68
C GLN A 283 -6.89 13.05 15.88
N CYS A 284 -7.58 14.16 16.14
CA CYS A 284 -8.42 14.31 17.33
C CYS A 284 -9.76 14.98 17.02
N TYR A 285 -10.77 14.66 17.82
CA TYR A 285 -12.01 15.42 17.88
C TYR A 285 -12.03 16.29 19.12
N ARG A 286 -12.79 17.38 19.05
CA ARG A 286 -13.11 18.17 20.24
C ARG A 286 -14.23 17.51 21.03
N THR A 287 -14.16 17.57 22.37
CA THR A 287 -15.16 16.94 23.26
C THR A 287 -16.57 17.47 23.04
N ASP A 288 -16.74 18.72 22.58
CA ASP A 288 -18.04 19.29 22.25
C ASP A 288 -18.78 18.56 21.10
N LEU A 289 -18.06 17.88 20.21
CA LEU A 289 -18.65 17.06 19.15
C LEU A 289 -19.09 15.67 19.64
N LEU A 290 -18.53 15.20 20.76
CA LEU A 290 -18.78 13.85 21.31
C LEU A 290 -20.11 13.78 22.07
N THR A 291 -20.53 14.90 22.68
CA THR A 291 -21.80 15.02 23.41
C THR A 291 -22.95 15.49 22.51
N ALA A 292 -22.66 15.87 21.26
CA ALA A 292 -23.63 16.47 20.36
C ALA A 292 -24.67 15.44 19.86
N THR A 293 -25.95 15.82 19.92
CA THR A 293 -27.07 15.03 19.38
C THR A 293 -27.60 15.57 18.05
N ALA A 294 -27.36 16.85 17.77
CA ALA A 294 -27.81 17.52 16.55
C ALA A 294 -27.09 16.97 15.30
N LYS A 295 -27.86 16.75 14.23
CA LYS A 295 -27.33 16.32 12.94
C LYS A 295 -26.35 17.36 12.38
N GLY A 296 -25.23 16.90 11.84
CA GLY A 296 -24.11 17.71 11.36
C GLY A 296 -23.09 18.07 12.45
N MET A 297 -23.43 17.90 13.73
CA MET A 297 -22.54 18.25 14.86
C MET A 297 -21.93 17.03 15.54
N ARG A 298 -22.31 15.81 15.12
CA ARG A 298 -21.78 14.57 15.69
C ARG A 298 -20.38 14.31 15.16
N TRP A 299 -19.49 13.77 15.99
CA TRP A 299 -18.10 13.49 15.58
C TRP A 299 -18.03 12.57 14.34
N TYR A 300 -18.85 11.52 14.27
CA TYR A 300 -18.91 10.58 13.14
C TYR A 300 -19.60 11.15 11.88
N GLU A 301 -19.91 12.45 11.84
CA GLU A 301 -20.34 13.14 10.61
C GLU A 301 -19.29 14.13 10.10
N ASN A 302 -18.20 14.30 10.85
CA ASN A 302 -17.14 15.27 10.60
C ASN A 302 -15.77 14.58 10.52
N ALA A 303 -14.81 15.22 9.85
CA ALA A 303 -13.43 14.75 9.86
C ALA A 303 -12.71 15.20 11.14
N PRO A 304 -11.80 14.39 11.71
CA PRO A 304 -11.02 14.79 12.87
C PRO A 304 -9.92 15.79 12.48
N ASP A 305 -9.53 16.63 13.43
CA ASP A 305 -8.44 17.59 13.25
C ASP A 305 -7.09 16.89 13.36
N ARG A 306 -6.18 17.17 12.42
CA ARG A 306 -4.79 16.67 12.52
C ARG A 306 -4.04 17.41 13.62
N VAL A 307 -3.29 16.64 14.43
CA VAL A 307 -2.31 17.18 15.37
C VAL A 307 -0.93 16.73 14.89
N PRO A 308 -0.14 17.60 14.24
CA PRO A 308 1.18 17.23 13.72
C PRO A 308 2.10 16.68 14.82
N LEU A 309 2.92 15.66 14.51
CA LEU A 309 3.95 15.18 15.44
C LEU A 309 4.94 16.32 15.77
N GLY A 310 5.47 16.31 16.99
CA GLY A 310 6.24 17.43 17.54
C GLY A 310 5.39 18.60 18.07
N THR A 311 4.06 18.54 17.94
CA THR A 311 3.14 19.54 18.51
C THR A 311 2.22 18.95 19.58
N LYS A 312 1.76 19.82 20.49
CA LYS A 312 0.86 19.44 21.59
C LYS A 312 -0.61 19.51 21.19
N ARG A 313 -1.37 18.48 21.56
CA ARG A 313 -2.83 18.46 21.52
C ARG A 313 -3.42 19.45 22.53
N GLN A 314 -4.66 19.90 22.32
CA GLN A 314 -5.42 20.60 23.36
C GLN A 314 -5.86 19.61 24.45
N VAL A 315 -4.95 19.35 25.42
CA VAL A 315 -5.02 18.23 26.38
C VAL A 315 -6.38 18.07 27.06
N ARG A 316 -7.06 19.17 27.41
CA ARG A 316 -8.35 19.17 28.12
C ARG A 316 -9.60 19.18 27.23
N LYS A 317 -9.45 19.26 25.91
CA LYS A 317 -10.56 19.50 24.97
C LYS A 317 -10.58 18.57 23.77
N GLN A 318 -9.50 17.85 23.50
CA GLN A 318 -9.39 16.99 22.33
C GLN A 318 -9.27 15.52 22.73
N VAL A 319 -9.75 14.59 21.92
CA VAL A 319 -9.63 13.14 22.15
C VAL A 319 -9.18 12.50 20.86
N TYR A 320 -8.26 11.54 20.95
CA TYR A 320 -7.79 10.80 19.77
C TYR A 320 -8.92 10.02 19.10
N HIS A 321 -8.97 10.10 17.76
CA HIS A 321 -10.08 9.49 16.99
C HIS A 321 -10.15 7.96 17.15
N PHE A 322 -9.01 7.30 17.35
CA PHE A 322 -8.94 5.84 17.50
C PHE A 322 -9.39 5.34 18.88
N LEU A 323 -9.85 6.24 19.76
CA LEU A 323 -10.59 5.90 20.98
C LEU A 323 -12.11 5.96 20.78
N LEU A 324 -12.59 6.31 19.59
CA LEU A 324 -14.01 6.55 19.31
C LEU A 324 -14.56 5.56 18.27
N GLY A 325 -15.88 5.36 18.32
CA GLY A 325 -16.58 4.59 17.30
C GLY A 325 -16.84 5.35 16.01
N ASP A 326 -17.10 4.58 14.96
CA ASP A 326 -17.61 5.08 13.68
C ASP A 326 -18.83 4.26 13.23
N THR A 327 -19.74 4.90 12.49
CA THR A 327 -20.92 4.24 11.91
C THR A 327 -20.58 3.22 10.82
N GLY A 328 -19.39 3.29 10.21
CA GLY A 328 -18.89 2.31 9.25
C GLY A 328 -18.29 1.05 9.87
N MET A 329 -18.06 1.02 11.19
CA MET A 329 -17.52 -0.18 11.86
C MET A 329 -18.54 -1.31 11.92
N ALA A 330 -18.11 -2.53 11.56
CA ALA A 330 -18.96 -3.72 11.48
C ALA A 330 -20.28 -3.50 10.72
N SER A 331 -20.26 -2.66 9.66
CA SER A 331 -21.44 -2.19 8.94
C SER A 331 -21.73 -3.01 7.68
N TYR A 332 -22.24 -4.22 7.83
CA TYR A 332 -22.54 -5.10 6.70
C TYR A 332 -23.96 -4.91 6.15
N SER A 333 -24.07 -4.50 4.89
CA SER A 333 -25.33 -4.05 4.30
C SER A 333 -25.90 -4.95 3.19
N ASP A 334 -25.13 -5.90 2.68
CA ASP A 334 -25.51 -6.75 1.54
C ASP A 334 -26.75 -7.62 1.83
N LYS A 335 -27.62 -7.77 0.83
CA LYS A 335 -28.90 -8.47 0.98
C LYS A 335 -28.73 -9.97 1.16
N VAL A 336 -27.78 -10.58 0.43
CA VAL A 336 -27.51 -12.02 0.51
C VAL A 336 -26.90 -12.33 1.86
N ILE A 337 -25.90 -11.56 2.27
CA ILE A 337 -25.25 -11.72 3.59
C ILE A 337 -26.27 -11.59 4.73
N LYS A 338 -27.15 -10.59 4.67
CA LYS A 338 -28.24 -10.42 5.64
C LYS A 338 -29.20 -11.61 5.69
N SER A 339 -29.46 -12.26 4.55
CA SER A 339 -30.30 -13.46 4.52
C SER A 339 -29.59 -14.69 5.07
N LEU A 340 -28.26 -14.76 4.94
CA LEU A 340 -27.45 -15.89 5.42
C LEU A 340 -27.12 -15.81 6.91
N GLU A 341 -26.97 -14.61 7.47
CA GLU A 341 -26.57 -14.37 8.88
C GLU A 341 -27.45 -13.29 9.58
N PRO A 342 -28.79 -13.44 9.59
CA PRO A 342 -29.69 -12.37 10.04
C PRO A 342 -29.50 -11.95 11.50
N ASP A 343 -29.26 -12.91 12.40
CA ASP A 343 -29.14 -12.66 13.83
C ASP A 343 -27.84 -11.94 14.17
N ASN A 344 -26.71 -12.41 13.61
CA ASN A 344 -25.41 -11.77 13.76
C ASN A 344 -25.41 -10.34 13.21
N ILE A 345 -25.99 -10.12 12.02
CA ILE A 345 -26.10 -8.76 11.47
C ILE A 345 -26.98 -7.87 12.37
N LYS A 346 -28.09 -8.38 12.89
CA LYS A 346 -28.95 -7.62 13.80
C LYS A 346 -28.20 -7.23 15.08
N GLN A 347 -27.39 -8.12 15.63
CA GLN A 347 -26.54 -7.84 16.79
C GLN A 347 -25.50 -6.75 16.48
N MET A 348 -24.83 -6.81 15.34
CA MET A 348 -23.85 -5.80 14.90
C MET A 348 -24.50 -4.42 14.71
N VAL A 349 -25.69 -4.34 14.12
CA VAL A 349 -26.42 -3.07 14.00
C VAL A 349 -26.77 -2.47 15.37
N GLN A 350 -27.21 -3.31 16.31
CA GLN A 350 -27.50 -2.85 17.68
C GLN A 350 -26.24 -2.45 18.44
N TRP A 351 -25.13 -3.16 18.23
CA TRP A 351 -23.83 -2.80 18.76
C TRP A 351 -23.39 -1.43 18.23
N ASN A 352 -23.36 -1.24 16.91
CA ASN A 352 -22.89 -0.01 16.29
C ASN A 352 -23.68 1.21 16.80
N LYS A 353 -25.02 1.09 16.90
CA LYS A 353 -25.88 2.15 17.44
C LYS A 353 -25.54 2.50 18.89
N ARG A 354 -25.28 1.51 19.74
CA ARG A 354 -24.94 1.73 21.16
C ARG A 354 -23.53 2.29 21.31
N PHE A 355 -22.57 1.73 20.56
CA PHE A 355 -21.18 2.14 20.58
C PHE A 355 -21.01 3.61 20.15
N ASN A 356 -21.81 4.06 19.17
CA ASN A 356 -21.84 5.43 18.64
C ASN A 356 -22.91 6.35 19.28
N ALA A 357 -23.47 6.00 20.43
CA ALA A 357 -24.31 6.93 21.18
C ALA A 357 -23.49 8.15 21.66
N PRO A 358 -24.08 9.33 21.92
CA PRO A 358 -23.37 10.44 22.53
C PRO A 358 -22.60 10.02 23.79
N TYR A 359 -21.42 10.60 24.00
CA TYR A 359 -20.61 10.35 25.19
C TYR A 359 -21.09 11.20 26.35
N ASP A 360 -21.01 10.67 27.57
CA ASP A 360 -21.32 11.39 28.81
C ASP A 360 -20.04 11.92 29.48
N ASP A 361 -20.19 12.61 30.62
CA ASP A 361 -19.06 13.24 31.31
C ASP A 361 -18.05 12.22 31.85
N GLU A 362 -18.48 11.02 32.25
CA GLU A 362 -17.60 9.94 32.74
C GLU A 362 -16.77 9.35 31.60
N ASP A 363 -17.41 9.12 30.44
CA ASP A 363 -16.73 8.74 29.20
C ASP A 363 -15.65 9.77 28.85
N LEU A 364 -15.96 11.07 28.91
CA LEU A 364 -15.03 12.14 28.57
C LEU A 364 -13.80 12.19 29.49
N VAL A 365 -13.98 11.97 30.79
CA VAL A 365 -12.85 11.89 31.75
C VAL A 365 -11.92 10.75 31.36
N THR A 366 -12.47 9.58 31.05
CA THR A 366 -11.70 8.40 30.64
C THR A 366 -10.95 8.65 29.33
N LEU A 367 -11.64 9.20 28.33
CA LEU A 367 -11.07 9.50 27.01
C LEU A 367 -9.93 10.52 27.05
N LEU A 368 -10.05 11.57 27.88
CA LEU A 368 -9.00 12.58 28.06
C LEU A 368 -7.78 12.00 28.78
N ARG A 369 -8.00 11.12 29.76
CA ARG A 369 -6.93 10.38 30.44
C ARG A 369 -6.17 9.47 29.45
N LEU A 370 -6.88 8.60 28.73
CA LEU A 370 -6.26 7.72 27.72
C LEU A 370 -5.54 8.52 26.64
N SER A 371 -6.11 9.66 26.23
CA SER A 371 -5.44 10.56 25.28
C SER A 371 -4.14 11.14 25.80
N THR A 372 -4.02 11.36 27.12
CA THR A 372 -2.78 11.83 27.75
C THR A 372 -1.73 10.71 27.78
N ALA A 373 -2.13 9.47 28.09
CA ALA A 373 -1.23 8.32 27.97
C ALA A 373 -0.71 8.13 26.52
N ILE A 374 -1.58 8.34 25.53
CA ILE A 374 -1.18 8.32 24.11
C ILE A 374 -0.19 9.44 23.79
N ASP A 375 -0.38 10.66 24.31
CA ASP A 375 0.57 11.76 24.13
C ASP A 375 1.98 11.37 24.64
N ASP A 376 2.07 10.76 25.83
CA ASP A 376 3.34 10.30 26.41
C ASP A 376 4.00 9.17 25.59
N LEU A 377 3.19 8.22 25.11
CA LEU A 377 3.67 7.12 24.26
C LEU A 377 4.17 7.63 22.90
N TRP A 378 3.57 8.68 22.33
CA TRP A 378 4.05 9.31 21.10
C TRP A 378 5.45 9.90 21.27
N GLU A 379 5.69 10.63 22.35
CA GLU A 379 7.01 11.19 22.65
C GLU A 379 8.04 10.09 22.90
N ALA A 380 7.67 9.05 23.64
CA ALA A 380 8.53 7.88 23.85
C ALA A 380 8.85 7.17 22.53
N GLN A 381 7.89 7.07 21.61
CA GLN A 381 8.07 6.45 20.31
C GLN A 381 9.03 7.23 19.40
N ILE A 382 8.93 8.56 19.37
CA ILE A 382 9.87 9.42 18.62
C ILE A 382 11.31 9.15 19.11
N ASN A 383 11.51 9.08 20.42
CA ASN A 383 12.83 8.81 20.99
C ASN A 383 13.31 7.38 20.70
N LEU A 384 12.41 6.40 20.74
CA LEU A 384 12.73 5.00 20.40
C LEU A 384 13.20 4.88 18.95
N ARG A 385 12.53 5.54 18.00
CA ARG A 385 12.93 5.58 16.59
C ARG A 385 14.35 6.13 16.39
N LYS A 386 14.66 7.24 17.06
CA LYS A 386 16.01 7.84 17.03
C LYS A 386 17.07 6.88 17.56
N GLN A 387 16.78 6.23 18.68
CA GLN A 387 17.69 5.25 19.28
C GLN A 387 17.94 4.04 18.37
N VAL A 388 16.92 3.56 17.66
CA VAL A 388 17.08 2.48 16.68
C VAL A 388 18.00 2.94 15.56
N GLY A 389 17.75 4.13 14.99
CA GLY A 389 18.60 4.71 13.94
C GLY A 389 20.08 4.81 14.35
N GLU A 390 20.37 5.36 15.53
CA GLU A 390 21.73 5.45 16.08
C GLU A 390 22.42 4.09 16.21
N LYS A 391 21.68 3.02 16.50
CA LYS A 391 22.22 1.67 16.67
C LYS A 391 22.34 0.87 15.38
N THR A 392 21.71 1.29 14.29
CA THR A 392 21.67 0.53 13.03
C THR A 392 22.33 1.24 11.85
N GLN A 393 22.66 2.53 11.98
CA GLN A 393 23.31 3.29 10.91
C GLN A 393 24.84 3.22 11.00
N ASP A 394 25.49 3.25 9.84
CA ASP A 394 26.94 3.30 9.70
C ASP A 394 27.31 4.54 8.88
N ALA A 395 28.48 5.12 9.14
CA ALA A 395 28.97 6.32 8.50
C ALA A 395 29.20 6.07 7.01
N LEU A 396 28.64 6.94 6.17
CA LEU A 396 28.78 6.82 4.72
C LEU A 396 29.19 8.15 4.10
N SER A 397 30.49 8.32 3.90
CA SER A 397 31.02 9.49 3.22
C SER A 397 30.91 9.36 1.70
N VAL A 398 30.51 10.44 1.04
CA VAL A 398 30.39 10.55 -0.41
C VAL A 398 31.22 11.73 -0.93
N TYR A 399 31.35 11.86 -2.25
CA TYR A 399 32.17 12.91 -2.85
C TYR A 399 31.81 14.30 -2.31
N GLY A 400 32.75 14.95 -1.62
CA GLY A 400 32.58 16.28 -1.03
C GLY A 400 31.66 16.36 0.20
N HIS A 401 31.24 15.23 0.77
CA HIS A 401 30.44 15.16 2.00
C HIS A 401 31.00 14.06 2.92
N ASN A 402 31.55 14.48 4.06
CA ASN A 402 32.08 13.56 5.07
C ASN A 402 31.01 13.30 6.13
N ASP A 403 30.64 12.05 6.25
CA ASP A 403 29.80 11.59 7.35
C ASP A 403 30.71 11.29 8.56
N ASN A 404 30.59 12.13 9.59
CA ASN A 404 31.37 12.03 10.83
C ASN A 404 30.60 11.29 11.94
N SER A 405 29.48 10.63 11.61
CA SER A 405 28.80 9.75 12.55
C SER A 405 29.70 8.60 12.99
N THR A 406 29.42 8.05 14.16
CA THR A 406 30.14 6.88 14.65
C THR A 406 29.49 5.63 14.07
N ASP A 407 30.29 4.77 13.43
CA ASP A 407 29.81 3.49 12.92
C ASP A 407 29.18 2.63 14.03
N SER A 408 27.96 2.13 13.80
CA SER A 408 27.36 1.13 14.69
C SER A 408 28.12 -0.19 14.67
N HIS A 409 28.76 -0.51 13.54
CA HIS A 409 29.41 -1.79 13.25
C HIS A 409 28.50 -3.02 13.49
N THR A 410 27.18 -2.82 13.40
CA THR A 410 26.22 -3.89 13.61
C THR A 410 26.04 -4.73 12.36
N THR A 411 26.01 -6.04 12.54
CA THR A 411 25.66 -6.99 11.47
C THR A 411 24.15 -6.92 11.17
N ILE A 412 23.74 -7.36 9.99
CA ILE A 412 22.32 -7.44 9.60
C ILE A 412 21.47 -8.17 10.67
N ARG A 413 21.92 -9.34 11.14
CA ARG A 413 21.24 -10.08 12.22
C ARG A 413 21.12 -9.29 13.53
N GLN A 414 22.11 -8.46 13.86
CA GLN A 414 22.02 -7.58 15.03
C GLN A 414 21.03 -6.44 14.81
N LYS A 415 20.99 -5.86 13.60
CA LYS A 415 20.00 -4.83 13.21
C LYS A 415 18.58 -5.40 13.28
N ASP A 416 18.36 -6.61 12.77
CA ASP A 416 17.06 -7.30 12.85
C ASP A 416 16.66 -7.57 14.30
N LYS A 417 17.62 -8.01 15.14
CA LYS A 417 17.37 -8.22 16.56
C LYS A 417 17.01 -6.93 17.29
N ILE A 418 17.68 -5.82 16.97
CA ILE A 418 17.33 -4.50 17.49
C ILE A 418 15.91 -4.12 17.06
N LEU A 419 15.56 -4.31 15.78
CA LEU A 419 14.22 -4.01 15.29
C LEU A 419 13.14 -4.90 15.96
N SER A 420 13.36 -6.21 16.06
CA SER A 420 12.43 -7.16 16.66
C SER A 420 12.24 -6.91 18.15
N GLU A 421 13.33 -6.88 18.93
CA GLU A 421 13.24 -6.81 20.39
C GLU A 421 13.06 -5.38 20.90
N LEU A 422 13.89 -4.42 20.46
CA LEU A 422 13.87 -3.05 20.99
C LEU A 422 12.70 -2.25 20.42
N TYR A 423 12.47 -2.32 19.11
CA TYR A 423 11.44 -1.52 18.45
C TYR A 423 10.06 -2.17 18.54
N LYS A 424 9.92 -3.39 18.00
CA LYS A 424 8.64 -4.10 17.94
C LYS A 424 8.24 -4.75 19.26
N SER A 425 9.15 -4.83 20.24
CA SER A 425 8.91 -5.50 21.53
C SER A 425 8.51 -6.98 21.36
N GLU A 426 8.96 -7.62 20.29
CA GLU A 426 8.75 -9.05 20.07
C GLU A 426 9.44 -9.81 21.20
N HIS A 427 8.72 -10.76 21.81
CA HIS A 427 9.19 -11.57 22.94
C HIS A 427 9.50 -10.80 24.25
N MET A 428 9.13 -9.52 24.34
CA MET A 428 9.29 -8.73 25.57
C MET A 428 8.04 -8.84 26.45
N LYS A 429 8.25 -9.11 27.75
CA LYS A 429 7.15 -9.13 28.75
C LYS A 429 6.49 -7.76 28.89
N ASN A 430 7.26 -6.68 28.78
CA ASN A 430 6.74 -5.32 28.79
C ASN A 430 6.84 -4.69 27.40
N ALA A 431 5.69 -4.46 26.77
CA ALA A 431 5.60 -3.80 25.48
C ALA A 431 6.11 -2.36 25.55
N GLY A 432 6.98 -2.00 24.61
CA GLY A 432 7.45 -0.64 24.40
C GLY A 432 6.39 0.25 23.73
N PRO A 433 6.70 1.55 23.53
CA PRO A 433 5.72 2.54 23.06
C PRO A 433 5.15 2.23 21.68
N TYR A 434 5.98 1.74 20.74
CA TYR A 434 5.53 1.30 19.43
C TYR A 434 4.46 0.22 19.54
N ALA A 435 4.77 -0.89 20.23
CA ALA A 435 3.89 -2.05 20.31
C ALA A 435 2.55 -1.73 20.98
N ARG A 436 2.56 -0.88 22.02
CA ARG A 436 1.32 -0.42 22.69
C ARG A 436 0.47 0.44 21.77
N LEU A 437 1.05 1.45 21.12
CA LEU A 437 0.33 2.32 20.18
C LEU A 437 -0.17 1.52 18.98
N LYS A 438 0.69 0.67 18.40
CA LYS A 438 0.34 -0.20 17.26
C LYS A 438 -0.86 -1.06 17.61
N PHE A 439 -0.84 -1.74 18.76
CA PHE A 439 -1.94 -2.62 19.13
C PHE A 439 -3.25 -1.87 19.42
N ALA A 440 -3.20 -0.69 20.06
CA ALA A 440 -4.38 0.15 20.26
C ALA A 440 -4.97 0.64 18.92
N MET A 441 -4.10 1.11 18.01
CA MET A 441 -4.50 1.58 16.69
C MET A 441 -5.02 0.45 15.79
N ASP A 442 -4.40 -0.73 15.86
CA ASP A 442 -4.84 -1.96 15.19
C ASP A 442 -6.19 -2.43 15.70
N TYR A 443 -6.42 -2.38 17.02
CA TYR A 443 -7.70 -2.77 17.61
C TYR A 443 -8.83 -1.89 17.09
N TRP A 444 -8.62 -0.57 17.03
CA TRP A 444 -9.58 0.34 16.41
C TRP A 444 -9.83 0.02 14.93
N CYS A 445 -8.77 -0.23 14.15
CA CYS A 445 -8.90 -0.64 12.74
C CYS A 445 -9.64 -1.97 12.60
N ALA A 446 -9.42 -2.93 13.50
CA ALA A 446 -10.05 -4.25 13.47
C ALA A 446 -11.58 -4.19 13.58
N LEU A 447 -12.14 -3.19 14.25
CA LEU A 447 -13.60 -2.98 14.35
C LEU A 447 -14.28 -2.73 12.99
N TRP A 448 -13.54 -2.23 11.99
CA TRP A 448 -14.03 -2.09 10.62
C TRP A 448 -14.12 -3.41 9.86
N PHE A 449 -13.39 -4.42 10.33
CA PHE A 449 -13.19 -5.72 9.67
C PHE A 449 -13.70 -6.89 10.52
N TRP A 450 -14.60 -6.60 11.47
CA TRP A 450 -15.02 -7.58 12.47
C TRP A 450 -15.78 -8.76 11.85
N PRO A 451 -15.39 -10.02 12.07
CA PRO A 451 -16.08 -11.17 11.47
C PRO A 451 -17.55 -11.27 11.87
N ILE A 452 -18.40 -11.56 10.89
CA ILE A 452 -19.86 -11.65 11.08
C ILE A 452 -20.22 -12.75 12.07
N ASP A 453 -19.55 -13.90 11.98
CA ASP A 453 -19.72 -15.07 12.86
C ASP A 453 -19.17 -14.87 14.28
N LYS A 454 -18.54 -13.72 14.56
CA LYS A 454 -17.98 -13.33 15.87
C LYS A 454 -18.64 -12.06 16.41
N ALA A 455 -19.89 -11.79 16.02
CA ALA A 455 -20.64 -10.61 16.46
C ALA A 455 -20.78 -10.50 18.00
N ASP A 456 -20.77 -11.64 18.69
CA ASP A 456 -20.81 -11.78 20.14
C ASP A 456 -19.55 -11.25 20.84
N LEU A 457 -18.41 -11.27 20.16
CA LEU A 457 -17.14 -10.78 20.70
C LEU A 457 -16.96 -9.27 20.56
N LEU A 458 -17.87 -8.54 19.91
CA LEU A 458 -17.78 -7.07 19.81
C LEU A 458 -17.83 -6.42 21.22
N PRO A 459 -16.94 -5.46 21.51
CA PRO A 459 -16.87 -4.85 22.85
C PRO A 459 -18.04 -3.90 23.10
N SER A 460 -18.65 -3.92 24.28
CA SER A 460 -19.35 -2.72 24.76
C SER A 460 -18.37 -1.53 24.87
N ARG A 461 -18.90 -0.30 24.98
CA ARG A 461 -18.06 0.90 25.13
C ARG A 461 -17.13 0.80 26.35
N SER A 462 -17.67 0.38 27.49
CA SER A 462 -16.91 0.25 28.73
C SER A 462 -15.81 -0.80 28.62
N GLU A 463 -16.09 -1.93 27.97
CA GLU A 463 -15.07 -2.95 27.72
C GLU A 463 -14.00 -2.45 26.74
N PHE A 464 -14.37 -1.72 25.69
CA PHE A 464 -13.40 -1.13 24.76
C PHE A 464 -12.46 -0.14 25.46
N PHE A 465 -12.99 0.74 26.31
CA PHE A 465 -12.17 1.66 27.11
C PHE A 465 -11.27 0.94 28.10
N PHE A 466 -11.77 -0.14 28.68
CA PHE A 466 -10.98 -0.97 29.58
C PHE A 466 -9.83 -1.68 28.83
N ASP A 467 -10.15 -2.32 27.70
CA ASP A 467 -9.18 -2.95 26.81
C ASP A 467 -8.10 -1.92 26.37
N MET A 468 -8.49 -0.69 26.02
CA MET A 468 -7.56 0.40 25.70
C MET A 468 -6.69 0.83 26.90
N SER A 469 -7.26 0.89 28.11
CA SER A 469 -6.50 1.21 29.33
C SER A 469 -5.45 0.14 29.65
N LEU A 470 -5.78 -1.15 29.48
CA LEU A 470 -4.83 -2.25 29.62
C LEU A 470 -3.68 -2.14 28.61
N ILE A 471 -3.97 -1.81 27.36
CA ILE A 471 -2.96 -1.70 26.28
C ILE A 471 -2.06 -0.48 26.48
N LEU A 472 -2.63 0.67 26.84
CA LEU A 472 -1.90 1.94 26.88
C LEU A 472 -1.17 2.16 28.21
N GLU A 473 -1.84 1.88 29.34
CA GLU A 473 -1.38 2.24 30.68
C GLU A 473 -0.90 1.04 31.51
N GLY A 474 -1.47 -0.15 31.27
CA GLY A 474 -1.18 -1.39 32.02
C GLY A 474 -2.10 -1.62 33.23
N THR A 475 -2.00 -2.81 33.84
CA THR A 475 -3.00 -3.35 34.78
C THR A 475 -3.22 -2.47 36.01
N MET A 476 -2.18 -2.08 36.75
CA MET A 476 -2.36 -1.25 37.97
C MET A 476 -3.05 0.10 37.69
N ALA A 477 -2.64 0.78 36.63
CA ALA A 477 -3.20 2.09 36.29
C ALA A 477 -4.66 1.99 35.85
N SER A 478 -5.01 0.91 35.14
CA SER A 478 -6.39 0.63 34.74
C SER A 478 -7.34 0.34 35.92
N VAL A 479 -6.80 -0.23 37.00
CA VAL A 479 -7.53 -0.58 38.23
C VAL A 479 -7.59 0.61 39.21
N ASN A 480 -6.47 1.30 39.46
CA ASN A 480 -6.39 2.39 40.45
C ASN A 480 -7.23 3.63 40.08
N VAL A 481 -7.44 3.91 38.79
CA VAL A 481 -8.32 5.02 38.38
C VAL A 481 -9.77 4.81 38.80
N ARG A 482 -10.17 3.58 39.14
CA ARG A 482 -11.51 3.26 39.61
C ARG A 482 -11.72 3.61 41.09
N ASP A 483 -10.66 3.60 41.90
CA ASP A 483 -10.73 3.92 43.33
C ASP A 483 -10.79 5.45 43.57
N ASP A 484 -10.10 6.25 42.76
CA ASP A 484 -10.05 7.72 42.92
C ASP A 484 -11.39 8.42 42.58
N VAL A 485 -12.33 7.74 41.93
CA VAL A 485 -13.67 8.30 41.59
C VAL A 485 -14.65 8.20 42.77
N LYS A 486 -14.34 7.46 43.85
CA LYS A 486 -15.23 7.29 45.01
C LYS A 486 -14.62 7.82 46.31
N GLY A 487 -14.58 9.15 46.44
CA GLY A 487 -14.67 9.79 47.74
C GLY A 487 -16.08 9.71 48.33
N GLY A 488 -16.56 8.53 48.72
CA GLY A 488 -17.85 8.41 49.43
C GLY A 488 -18.48 7.02 49.52
N GLN A 489 -18.54 6.49 50.75
CA GLN A 489 -19.41 5.43 51.29
C GLN A 489 -19.32 4.02 50.67
N LEU A 490 -18.80 3.06 51.47
CA LEU A 490 -18.77 1.63 51.12
C LEU A 490 -20.19 1.06 50.90
N SER A 491 -20.44 0.57 49.68
CA SER A 491 -21.58 -0.30 49.35
C SER A 491 -21.29 -1.73 49.81
N LEU A 492 -22.30 -2.43 50.37
CA LEU A 492 -22.23 -3.83 50.82
C LEU A 492 -22.30 -4.86 49.67
N PHE A 493 -22.57 -4.40 48.44
CA PHE A 493 -22.58 -5.23 47.23
C PHE A 493 -21.68 -4.58 46.16
N PRO A 494 -20.74 -5.33 45.55
CA PRO A 494 -19.91 -4.79 44.49
C PRO A 494 -20.77 -4.43 43.27
N THR A 495 -20.53 -3.27 42.67
CA THR A 495 -21.04 -2.96 41.32
C THR A 495 -20.43 -3.92 40.29
N GLU A 496 -21.07 -4.12 39.12
CA GLU A 496 -20.51 -4.95 38.03
C GLU A 496 -19.06 -4.53 37.68
N MET A 497 -18.75 -3.24 37.81
CA MET A 497 -17.42 -2.67 37.56
C MET A 497 -16.38 -2.98 38.65
N GLU A 498 -16.80 -3.11 39.92
CA GLU A 498 -15.94 -3.52 41.04
C GLU A 498 -15.64 -5.02 40.98
N GLN A 499 -16.61 -5.81 40.52
CA GLN A 499 -16.43 -7.24 40.31
C GLN A 499 -15.45 -7.52 39.17
N MET A 500 -15.58 -6.80 38.04
CA MET A 500 -14.56 -6.84 36.98
C MET A 500 -13.17 -6.45 37.50
N ALA A 501 -13.05 -5.39 38.31
CA ALA A 501 -11.75 -4.94 38.84
C ALA A 501 -11.05 -6.01 39.70
N MET A 502 -11.80 -6.73 40.53
CA MET A 502 -11.27 -7.85 41.32
C MET A 502 -10.84 -9.01 40.42
N ASP A 503 -11.68 -9.42 39.46
CA ASP A 503 -11.34 -10.47 38.50
C ASP A 503 -10.09 -10.11 37.68
N ILE A 504 -9.85 -8.81 37.42
CA ILE A 504 -8.67 -8.31 36.70
C ILE A 504 -7.39 -8.42 37.53
N ILE A 505 -7.42 -8.02 38.81
CA ILE A 505 -6.25 -8.19 39.70
C ILE A 505 -5.92 -9.68 39.80
N ASP A 506 -6.93 -10.54 39.89
CA ASP A 506 -6.76 -11.99 39.97
C ASP A 506 -6.23 -12.58 38.65
N THR A 507 -6.65 -12.04 37.49
CA THR A 507 -6.25 -12.56 36.17
C THR A 507 -4.91 -12.03 35.67
N TYR A 508 -4.61 -10.75 35.90
CA TYR A 508 -3.47 -10.03 35.30
C TYR A 508 -2.46 -9.50 36.32
N GLY A 509 -2.72 -9.65 37.62
CA GLY A 509 -1.85 -9.20 38.70
C GLY A 509 -1.86 -7.68 38.93
N THR A 510 -0.89 -7.19 39.71
CA THR A 510 -0.76 -5.78 40.09
C THR A 510 0.50 -5.15 39.49
N ASP A 511 0.86 -5.47 38.25
CA ASP A 511 2.04 -4.87 37.61
C ASP A 511 1.64 -3.70 36.68
N THR A 512 2.53 -2.72 36.50
CA THR A 512 2.41 -1.67 35.45
C THR A 512 2.90 -2.15 34.07
N VAL A 513 3.12 -3.46 33.95
CA VAL A 513 3.67 -4.13 32.77
C VAL A 513 2.54 -4.39 31.78
N VAL A 514 2.78 -4.11 30.50
CA VAL A 514 1.85 -4.46 29.41
C VAL A 514 2.41 -5.65 28.64
N ASP A 515 1.88 -6.83 28.92
CA ASP A 515 2.25 -8.08 28.24
C ASP A 515 1.19 -8.40 27.18
N ILE A 516 1.44 -8.00 25.92
CA ILE A 516 0.48 -8.18 24.82
C ILE A 516 0.17 -9.67 24.56
N PRO A 517 1.15 -10.59 24.51
CA PRO A 517 0.87 -12.02 24.44
C PRO A 517 -0.06 -12.53 25.55
N ALA A 518 0.16 -12.13 26.80
CA ALA A 518 -0.70 -12.52 27.93
C ALA A 518 -2.11 -11.92 27.81
N LEU A 519 -2.22 -10.65 27.42
CA LEU A 519 -3.50 -9.99 27.17
C LEU A 519 -4.32 -10.71 26.10
N ARG A 520 -3.67 -11.14 25.01
CA ARG A 520 -4.31 -11.92 23.95
C ARG A 520 -4.75 -13.31 24.42
N ALA A 521 -3.91 -13.99 25.19
CA ALA A 521 -4.23 -15.32 25.70
C ALA A 521 -5.44 -15.30 26.66
N ALA A 522 -5.58 -14.24 27.45
CA ALA A 522 -6.65 -14.11 28.43
C ALA A 522 -7.93 -13.45 27.87
N ASN A 523 -7.84 -12.66 26.79
CA ASN A 523 -8.98 -11.98 26.19
C ASN A 523 -9.17 -12.39 24.71
N PRO A 524 -10.17 -13.25 24.40
CA PRO A 524 -10.46 -13.70 23.04
C PRO A 524 -10.71 -12.56 22.05
N ARG A 525 -11.27 -11.43 22.51
CA ARG A 525 -11.52 -10.24 21.68
C ARG A 525 -10.23 -9.57 21.25
N LEU A 526 -9.28 -9.41 22.18
CA LEU A 526 -7.97 -8.83 21.90
C LEU A 526 -7.16 -9.73 20.97
N ASN A 527 -7.25 -11.05 21.13
CA ASN A 527 -6.64 -11.97 20.17
C ASN A 527 -7.28 -11.86 18.78
N LEU A 528 -8.62 -11.77 18.69
CA LEU A 528 -9.31 -11.60 17.42
C LEU A 528 -8.93 -10.27 16.74
N ALA A 529 -8.83 -9.18 17.50
CA ALA A 529 -8.38 -7.89 16.99
C ALA A 529 -6.96 -7.97 16.40
N TYR A 530 -6.05 -8.67 17.09
CA TYR A 530 -4.70 -8.93 16.61
C TYR A 530 -4.70 -9.74 15.30
N GLU A 531 -5.47 -10.83 15.22
CA GLU A 531 -5.57 -11.66 14.01
C GLU A 531 -6.11 -10.88 12.81
N ILE A 532 -7.10 -10.02 13.03
CA ILE A 532 -7.64 -9.15 11.98
C ILE A 532 -6.57 -8.16 11.51
N ALA A 533 -5.79 -7.59 12.42
CA ALA A 533 -4.72 -6.65 12.08
C ALA A 533 -3.61 -7.30 11.25
N GLU A 534 -3.17 -8.50 11.64
CA GLU A 534 -2.19 -9.29 10.89
C GLU A 534 -2.69 -9.63 9.48
N GLN A 535 -3.97 -9.99 9.33
CA GLN A 535 -4.56 -10.30 8.01
C GLN A 535 -4.67 -9.09 7.08
N ASN A 536 -4.83 -7.88 7.62
CA ASN A 536 -5.08 -6.67 6.84
C ASN A 536 -3.87 -5.74 6.75
N HIS A 537 -2.80 -6.01 7.52
CA HIS A 537 -1.55 -5.27 7.57
C HIS A 537 -1.76 -3.76 7.74
N PHE A 538 -2.55 -3.33 8.73
CA PHE A 538 -2.84 -1.89 8.90
C PHE A 538 -1.57 -1.05 9.05
N MET A 539 -1.50 0.07 8.32
CA MET A 539 -0.35 0.96 8.28
C MET A 539 -0.64 2.28 8.99
N HIS A 540 0.09 2.56 10.06
CA HIS A 540 -0.04 3.79 10.84
C HIS A 540 1.13 4.73 10.53
N TRP A 541 0.99 5.55 9.49
CA TRP A 541 2.07 6.38 8.93
C TRP A 541 2.88 7.17 9.96
N GLU A 542 2.19 7.91 10.83
CA GLU A 542 2.84 8.74 11.85
C GLU A 542 3.51 7.88 12.93
N LEU A 543 3.08 6.63 13.14
CA LEU A 543 3.69 5.68 14.08
C LEU A 543 4.97 5.04 13.52
N GLU A 544 4.91 4.60 12.27
CA GLU A 544 6.03 3.90 11.61
C GLU A 544 7.21 4.84 11.32
N PHE A 545 6.93 6.10 11.02
CA PHE A 545 7.95 7.11 10.67
C PHE A 545 7.94 8.28 11.66
N ALA A 546 7.71 8.00 12.95
CA ALA A 546 7.45 9.03 13.96
C ALA A 546 8.55 10.11 14.07
N ASP A 547 9.81 9.71 13.97
CA ASP A 547 10.98 10.59 13.94
C ASP A 547 10.95 11.54 12.73
N LEU A 548 10.74 11.00 11.53
CA LEU A 548 10.67 11.78 10.29
C LEU A 548 9.53 12.80 10.34
N PHE A 549 8.35 12.39 10.81
CA PHE A 549 7.21 13.29 10.94
C PHE A 549 7.42 14.36 12.01
N ALA A 550 8.06 14.02 13.14
CA ALA A 550 8.35 14.98 14.20
C ALA A 550 9.37 16.04 13.76
N GLU A 551 10.39 15.64 12.99
CA GLU A 551 11.47 16.54 12.59
C GLU A 551 11.16 17.32 11.31
N ARG A 552 10.42 16.72 10.38
CA ARG A 552 10.28 17.22 9.00
C ARG A 552 8.84 17.48 8.59
N GLY A 553 7.87 17.05 9.42
CA GLY A 553 6.43 17.17 9.16
C GLY A 553 5.88 16.19 8.11
N GLY A 554 6.75 15.48 7.38
CA GLY A 554 6.41 14.54 6.32
C GLY A 554 7.55 14.35 5.32
N PHE A 555 7.26 13.65 4.21
CA PHE A 555 8.23 13.37 3.14
C PHE A 555 8.36 14.55 2.15
N ASP A 556 9.56 14.76 1.61
CA ASP A 556 9.77 15.79 0.57
C ASP A 556 9.21 15.39 -0.78
N LEU A 557 9.21 14.09 -1.09
CA LEU A 557 8.61 13.54 -2.29
C LEU A 557 7.80 12.29 -1.96
N VAL A 558 6.53 12.28 -2.34
CA VAL A 558 5.72 11.06 -2.40
C VAL A 558 5.45 10.72 -3.85
N ILE A 559 5.96 9.60 -4.36
CA ILE A 559 5.91 9.27 -5.79
C ILE A 559 5.38 7.86 -6.02
N GLY A 560 4.78 7.57 -7.18
CA GLY A 560 4.49 6.20 -7.57
C GLY A 560 3.43 6.03 -8.66
N ASN A 561 3.03 4.79 -8.88
CA ASN A 561 1.87 4.42 -9.70
C ASN A 561 0.88 3.64 -8.81
N PRO A 562 -0.04 4.33 -8.10
CA PRO A 562 -0.99 3.66 -7.23
C PRO A 562 -1.94 2.74 -8.02
N PRO A 563 -2.47 1.68 -7.40
CA PRO A 563 -3.34 0.71 -8.07
C PRO A 563 -4.63 1.34 -8.62
N TRP A 564 -4.97 1.00 -9.87
CA TRP A 564 -6.18 1.50 -10.56
C TRP A 564 -7.41 0.62 -10.33
N VAL A 565 -7.61 0.20 -9.08
CA VAL A 565 -8.66 -0.75 -8.70
C VAL A 565 -9.83 -0.06 -8.05
N LYS A 566 -11.03 -0.36 -8.57
CA LYS A 566 -12.29 0.01 -7.94
C LYS A 566 -12.69 -1.08 -6.95
N ILE A 567 -12.82 -0.72 -5.67
CA ILE A 567 -13.26 -1.67 -4.63
C ILE A 567 -14.76 -1.89 -4.77
N GLN A 568 -15.15 -3.13 -5.09
CA GLN A 568 -16.54 -3.53 -5.22
C GLN A 568 -16.72 -5.02 -4.93
N TRP A 569 -17.85 -5.38 -4.32
CA TRP A 569 -18.24 -6.76 -4.11
C TRP A 569 -18.58 -7.44 -5.45
N ASN A 570 -17.79 -8.45 -5.84
CA ASN A 570 -18.01 -9.25 -7.04
C ASN A 570 -18.31 -10.71 -6.67
N GLU A 571 -19.57 -10.99 -6.34
CA GLU A 571 -20.04 -12.29 -5.87
C GLU A 571 -19.72 -13.46 -6.82
N GLN A 572 -20.11 -13.34 -8.11
CA GLN A 572 -19.86 -14.37 -9.11
C GLN A 572 -18.37 -14.59 -9.33
N GLY A 573 -17.60 -13.49 -9.26
CA GLY A 573 -16.17 -13.51 -9.11
C GLY A 573 -15.82 -14.53 -8.04
N ILE A 574 -16.01 -14.22 -6.76
CA ILE A 574 -15.58 -15.06 -5.63
C ILE A 574 -15.98 -16.53 -5.71
N LEU A 575 -17.24 -16.80 -6.09
CA LEU A 575 -17.73 -18.17 -6.22
C LEU A 575 -16.99 -18.96 -7.31
N SER A 576 -16.42 -18.28 -8.32
CA SER A 576 -15.67 -18.92 -9.41
C SER A 576 -14.34 -19.57 -9.00
N ASP A 577 -13.78 -19.22 -7.84
CA ASP A 577 -12.50 -19.79 -7.36
C ASP A 577 -12.72 -21.22 -6.87
N CYS A 578 -13.90 -21.49 -6.33
CA CYS A 578 -14.28 -22.80 -5.82
C CYS A 578 -15.12 -23.59 -6.82
N ASN A 579 -15.85 -22.90 -7.71
CA ASN A 579 -16.70 -23.55 -8.71
C ASN A 579 -16.58 -22.84 -10.07
N PRO A 580 -15.84 -23.43 -11.03
CA PRO A 580 -15.65 -22.86 -12.36
C PRO A 580 -16.93 -22.48 -13.13
N LEU A 581 -18.08 -23.07 -12.80
CA LEU A 581 -19.37 -22.78 -13.44
C LEU A 581 -19.69 -21.27 -13.40
N PHE A 582 -19.34 -20.56 -12.34
CA PHE A 582 -19.59 -19.12 -12.22
C PHE A 582 -18.70 -18.25 -13.13
N ALA A 583 -17.54 -18.75 -13.57
CA ALA A 583 -16.67 -18.04 -14.52
C ALA A 583 -16.92 -18.45 -15.98
N VAL A 584 -17.26 -19.72 -16.21
CA VAL A 584 -17.44 -20.30 -17.55
C VAL A 584 -18.82 -19.93 -18.12
N LYS A 585 -19.88 -20.01 -17.31
CA LYS A 585 -21.25 -19.73 -17.76
C LYS A 585 -21.62 -18.27 -17.55
N LYS A 586 -22.33 -17.69 -18.53
CA LYS A 586 -22.92 -16.34 -18.41
C LYS A 586 -24.24 -16.40 -17.61
N LEU A 587 -24.12 -16.53 -16.29
CA LEU A 587 -25.28 -16.68 -15.40
C LEU A 587 -26.04 -15.36 -15.20
N THR A 588 -27.37 -15.43 -15.22
CA THR A 588 -28.25 -14.37 -14.73
C THR A 588 -28.23 -14.30 -13.21
N ALA A 589 -28.67 -13.18 -12.61
CA ALA A 589 -28.75 -13.02 -11.16
C ALA A 589 -29.58 -14.13 -10.47
N THR A 590 -30.69 -14.55 -11.08
CA THR A 590 -31.52 -15.65 -10.57
C THR A 590 -30.79 -16.99 -10.59
N GLN A 591 -30.09 -17.29 -11.69
CA GLN A 591 -29.28 -18.51 -11.79
C GLN A 591 -28.11 -18.48 -10.79
N THR A 592 -27.44 -17.34 -10.63
CA THR A 592 -26.39 -17.17 -9.62
C THR A 592 -26.91 -17.46 -8.22
N ALA A 593 -28.09 -16.95 -7.86
CA ALA A 593 -28.69 -17.22 -6.56
C ALA A 593 -28.94 -18.71 -6.34
N HIS A 594 -29.47 -19.41 -7.34
CA HIS A 594 -29.72 -20.85 -7.29
C HIS A 594 -28.41 -21.67 -7.12
N TYR A 595 -27.41 -21.43 -7.98
CA TYR A 595 -26.13 -22.15 -7.88
C TYR A 595 -25.35 -21.81 -6.62
N ARG A 596 -25.48 -20.58 -6.10
CA ARG A 596 -24.85 -20.17 -4.85
C ARG A 596 -25.33 -20.99 -3.67
N GLU A 597 -26.63 -21.29 -3.58
CA GLU A 597 -27.16 -22.12 -2.48
C GLU A 597 -26.45 -23.48 -2.44
N ALA A 598 -26.27 -24.12 -3.59
CA ALA A 598 -25.50 -25.36 -3.70
C ALA A 598 -24.02 -25.15 -3.38
N ALA A 599 -23.38 -24.11 -3.91
CA ALA A 599 -21.96 -23.84 -3.70
C ALA A 599 -21.61 -23.57 -2.23
N LEU A 600 -22.48 -22.88 -1.50
CA LEU A 600 -22.28 -22.54 -0.08
C LEU A 600 -22.57 -23.71 0.88
N THR A 601 -22.98 -24.89 0.38
CA THR A 601 -23.04 -26.12 1.20
C THR A 601 -21.64 -26.60 1.60
N SER A 602 -20.63 -26.31 0.77
CA SER A 602 -19.24 -26.55 1.10
C SER A 602 -18.77 -25.55 2.16
N ASN A 603 -18.29 -26.06 3.30
CA ASN A 603 -17.76 -25.23 4.37
C ASN A 603 -16.57 -24.36 3.89
N HIS A 604 -15.71 -24.91 3.03
CA HIS A 604 -14.59 -24.18 2.46
C HIS A 604 -15.07 -22.96 1.64
N THR A 605 -16.03 -23.18 0.73
CA THR A 605 -16.62 -22.11 -0.10
C THR A 605 -17.31 -21.07 0.77
N ARG A 606 -18.04 -21.49 1.81
CA ARG A 606 -18.70 -20.58 2.76
C ARG A 606 -17.69 -19.70 3.48
N VAL A 607 -16.64 -20.28 4.06
CA VAL A 607 -15.59 -19.51 4.76
C VAL A 607 -14.92 -18.50 3.83
N MET A 608 -14.55 -18.92 2.61
CA MET A 608 -13.95 -18.03 1.60
C MET A 608 -14.90 -16.88 1.21
N TYR A 609 -16.17 -17.18 0.98
CA TYR A 609 -17.19 -16.19 0.60
C TYR A 609 -17.37 -15.11 1.67
N PHE A 610 -17.55 -15.52 2.93
CA PHE A 610 -17.71 -14.57 4.05
C PHE A 610 -16.42 -13.80 4.36
N SER A 611 -15.26 -14.46 4.32
CA SER A 611 -13.97 -13.82 4.57
C SER A 611 -13.70 -12.71 3.54
N GLU A 612 -13.96 -12.98 2.27
CA GLU A 612 -13.78 -11.99 1.22
C GLU A 612 -14.80 -10.85 1.31
N TYR A 613 -16.07 -11.16 1.57
CA TYR A 613 -17.08 -10.12 1.76
C TYR A 613 -16.72 -9.18 2.92
N LYS A 614 -16.31 -9.75 4.07
CA LYS A 614 -15.81 -9.02 5.24
C LYS A 614 -14.65 -8.11 4.88
N SER A 615 -13.62 -8.64 4.20
CA SER A 615 -12.45 -7.87 3.78
C SER A 615 -12.84 -6.72 2.84
N MET A 616 -13.72 -6.98 1.87
CA MET A 616 -14.15 -5.98 0.90
C MET A 616 -15.04 -4.90 1.51
N SER A 617 -16.05 -5.28 2.30
CA SER A 617 -16.93 -4.32 2.97
C SER A 617 -16.13 -3.46 3.94
N GLY A 618 -15.28 -4.05 4.80
CA GLY A 618 -14.46 -3.29 5.74
C GLY A 618 -13.54 -2.27 5.05
N LYS A 619 -12.89 -2.64 3.94
CA LYS A 619 -12.11 -1.68 3.13
C LYS A 619 -13.01 -0.58 2.57
N GLN A 620 -14.16 -0.94 1.99
CA GLN A 620 -15.06 0.02 1.38
C GLN A 620 -15.63 0.99 2.42
N ASP A 621 -16.05 0.51 3.58
CA ASP A 621 -16.60 1.31 4.67
C ASP A 621 -15.53 2.26 5.23
N PHE A 622 -14.31 1.76 5.46
CA PHE A 622 -13.18 2.59 5.91
C PHE A 622 -12.84 3.70 4.90
N LEU A 623 -12.70 3.36 3.62
CA LEU A 623 -12.28 4.29 2.57
C LEU A 623 -13.38 5.30 2.17
N ASN A 624 -14.65 5.00 2.45
CA ASN A 624 -15.77 5.91 2.20
C ASN A 624 -16.18 6.75 3.42
N ALA A 625 -15.68 6.41 4.60
CA ALA A 625 -15.94 7.19 5.81
C ALA A 625 -15.41 8.62 5.64
N THR A 626 -16.26 9.62 5.92
CA THR A 626 -15.89 11.05 5.83
C THR A 626 -14.76 11.39 6.81
N GLN A 627 -14.65 10.63 7.89
CA GLN A 627 -13.61 10.70 8.92
C GLN A 627 -12.23 10.41 8.34
N ASN A 628 -12.18 9.43 7.42
CA ASN A 628 -10.93 8.94 6.87
C ASN A 628 -10.58 9.60 5.54
N TYR A 629 -11.57 9.91 4.71
CA TYR A 629 -11.40 10.43 3.35
C TYR A 629 -12.42 11.53 3.03
N PRO A 630 -12.38 12.68 3.74
CA PRO A 630 -13.38 13.74 3.58
C PRO A 630 -13.42 14.32 2.16
N LEU A 631 -12.27 14.34 1.46
CA LEU A 631 -12.17 14.85 0.08
C LEU A 631 -12.79 13.93 -0.97
N LEU A 632 -13.08 12.66 -0.61
CA LEU A 632 -13.68 11.67 -1.51
C LEU A 632 -15.16 11.44 -1.23
N LYS A 633 -15.77 12.24 -0.35
CA LYS A 633 -17.16 12.12 0.03
C LYS A 633 -18.07 12.09 -1.21
N GLY A 634 -18.89 11.05 -1.32
CA GLY A 634 -19.84 10.88 -2.40
C GLY A 634 -19.27 10.25 -3.69
N GLN A 635 -17.95 10.07 -3.80
CA GLN A 635 -17.32 9.37 -4.92
C GLN A 635 -17.35 7.85 -4.72
N GLN A 636 -17.25 7.10 -5.82
CA GLN A 636 -17.00 5.66 -5.73
C GLN A 636 -15.54 5.39 -5.37
N THR A 637 -15.30 4.42 -4.49
CA THR A 637 -13.97 4.06 -4.03
C THR A 637 -13.13 3.47 -5.17
N ASN A 638 -12.15 4.25 -5.62
CA ASN A 638 -11.07 3.77 -6.47
C ASN A 638 -9.74 4.09 -5.78
N LEU A 639 -8.89 3.08 -5.63
CA LEU A 639 -7.73 3.17 -4.74
C LEU A 639 -6.80 4.33 -5.09
N TYR A 640 -6.50 4.59 -6.37
CA TYR A 640 -5.64 5.71 -6.76
C TYR A 640 -6.17 7.07 -6.28
N LYS A 641 -7.50 7.25 -6.17
CA LYS A 641 -8.11 8.49 -5.64
C LYS A 641 -7.81 8.66 -4.16
N CYS A 642 -7.69 7.56 -3.40
CA CYS A 642 -7.36 7.56 -1.97
C CYS A 642 -5.88 7.91 -1.72
N PHE A 643 -4.97 7.61 -2.66
CA PHE A 643 -3.55 7.95 -2.50
C PHE A 643 -3.30 9.46 -2.56
N LEU A 644 -4.04 10.22 -3.37
CA LEU A 644 -3.84 11.67 -3.54
C LEU A 644 -3.95 12.46 -2.21
N PRO A 645 -5.08 12.42 -1.47
CA PRO A 645 -5.19 13.15 -0.21
C PRO A 645 -4.21 12.66 0.86
N GLN A 646 -3.88 11.36 0.88
CA GLN A 646 -2.91 10.80 1.82
C GLN A 646 -1.48 11.31 1.53
N ALA A 647 -1.09 11.35 0.25
CA ALA A 647 0.21 11.88 -0.15
C ALA A 647 0.37 13.36 0.24
N TRP A 648 -0.70 14.15 0.16
CA TRP A 648 -0.67 15.54 0.62
C TRP A 648 -0.59 15.66 2.14
N GLN A 649 -1.19 14.71 2.88
CA GLN A 649 -1.18 14.66 4.33
C GLN A 649 0.18 14.23 4.90
N TYR A 650 0.85 13.28 4.24
CA TYR A 650 2.12 12.72 4.67
C TYR A 650 3.34 13.36 4.00
N GLY A 651 3.12 14.19 2.98
CA GLY A 651 4.15 15.08 2.43
C GLY A 651 4.40 16.27 3.36
N SER A 652 5.64 16.75 3.39
CA SER A 652 6.01 17.97 4.10
C SER A 652 5.29 19.19 3.49
N GLU A 653 5.28 20.31 4.21
CA GLU A 653 4.62 21.55 3.76
C GLU A 653 5.17 22.03 2.40
N TYR A 654 6.48 21.89 2.19
CA TYR A 654 7.18 22.23 0.96
C TYR A 654 7.46 21.03 0.05
N GLY A 655 6.88 19.87 0.37
CA GLY A 655 7.05 18.66 -0.39
C GLY A 655 6.24 18.65 -1.69
N ALA A 656 6.61 17.74 -2.58
CA ALA A 656 5.89 17.41 -3.79
C ALA A 656 5.31 16.00 -3.70
N SER A 657 4.24 15.75 -4.46
CA SER A 657 3.79 14.39 -4.73
C SER A 657 3.61 14.20 -6.23
N ALA A 658 3.95 13.02 -6.76
CA ALA A 658 3.88 12.76 -8.18
C ALA A 658 3.32 11.37 -8.47
N PHE A 659 2.29 11.28 -9.30
CA PHE A 659 1.60 10.02 -9.54
C PHE A 659 1.25 9.81 -11.00
N ILE A 660 1.35 8.55 -11.44
CA ILE A 660 0.66 8.06 -12.63
C ILE A 660 -0.69 7.51 -12.20
N HIS A 661 -1.78 8.05 -12.74
CA HIS A 661 -3.12 7.53 -12.49
C HIS A 661 -4.09 7.83 -13.63
N LEU A 662 -5.28 7.22 -13.56
CA LEU A 662 -6.36 7.50 -14.50
C LEU A 662 -6.92 8.91 -14.30
N ASP A 663 -7.44 9.52 -15.37
CA ASP A 663 -7.97 10.89 -15.37
C ASP A 663 -9.35 11.04 -14.72
N GLY A 664 -9.95 9.95 -14.22
CA GLY A 664 -11.29 9.96 -13.64
C GLY A 664 -11.49 10.83 -12.39
N ILE A 665 -10.49 11.58 -11.95
CA ILE A 665 -10.61 12.64 -10.93
C ILE A 665 -11.05 13.98 -11.52
N PHE A 666 -10.76 14.23 -12.80
CA PHE A 666 -11.16 15.43 -13.52
C PHE A 666 -12.60 15.31 -14.03
N ASP A 667 -12.97 14.15 -14.59
CA ASP A 667 -14.28 13.96 -15.24
C ASP A 667 -15.41 13.47 -14.31
N ASP A 668 -15.12 13.02 -13.07
CA ASP A 668 -16.15 12.48 -12.16
C ASP A 668 -17.08 13.60 -11.67
N PRO A 669 -18.39 13.55 -11.94
CA PRO A 669 -19.33 14.60 -11.54
C PRO A 669 -19.41 14.82 -10.02
N ARG A 670 -18.97 13.85 -9.20
CA ARG A 670 -19.01 13.90 -7.73
C ARG A 670 -17.66 14.21 -7.10
N ALA A 671 -16.66 14.63 -7.89
CA ALA A 671 -15.32 14.95 -7.42
C ALA A 671 -15.06 16.45 -7.20
N ASP A 672 -16.12 17.25 -7.07
CA ASP A 672 -16.06 18.70 -6.82
C ASP A 672 -15.20 19.07 -5.60
N VAL A 673 -15.41 18.39 -4.47
CA VAL A 673 -14.63 18.63 -3.23
C VAL A 673 -13.14 18.31 -3.44
N LEU A 674 -12.85 17.21 -4.14
CA LEU A 674 -11.47 16.82 -4.45
C LEU A 674 -10.83 17.81 -5.42
N ARG A 675 -11.50 18.17 -6.52
CA ARG A 675 -11.01 19.09 -7.56
C ARG A 675 -10.69 20.46 -7.00
N ALA A 676 -11.54 20.98 -6.10
CA ALA A 676 -11.33 22.27 -5.45
C ALA A 676 -9.98 22.35 -4.70
N VAL A 677 -9.54 21.25 -4.08
CA VAL A 677 -8.22 21.17 -3.42
C VAL A 677 -7.13 20.85 -4.45
N LEU A 678 -7.39 19.90 -5.34
CA LEU A 678 -6.43 19.39 -6.31
C LEU A 678 -5.87 20.49 -7.23
N TYR A 679 -6.72 21.34 -7.80
CA TYR A 679 -6.28 22.38 -8.74
C TYR A 679 -5.32 23.40 -8.12
N SER A 680 -5.43 23.63 -6.80
CA SER A 680 -4.50 24.51 -6.10
C SER A 680 -3.12 23.89 -5.91
N LYS A 681 -3.02 22.56 -5.94
CA LYS A 681 -1.80 21.79 -5.70
C LYS A 681 -1.11 21.36 -6.98
N LEU A 682 -1.86 21.16 -8.07
CA LEU A 682 -1.34 20.67 -9.34
C LEU A 682 -0.25 21.61 -9.89
N LYS A 683 0.82 21.03 -10.46
CA LYS A 683 1.94 21.71 -11.13
C LYS A 683 2.04 21.31 -12.58
N TYR A 684 1.96 20.00 -12.82
CA TYR A 684 2.03 19.40 -14.14
C TYR A 684 0.93 18.36 -14.27
N HIS A 685 0.21 18.40 -15.39
CA HIS A 685 -0.73 17.36 -15.81
C HIS A 685 -0.45 16.96 -17.25
N PHE A 686 0.17 15.80 -17.43
CA PHE A 686 0.54 15.28 -18.73
C PHE A 686 -0.34 14.08 -19.06
N LYS A 687 -1.32 14.28 -19.94
CA LYS A 687 -2.33 13.28 -20.30
C LYS A 687 -1.91 12.47 -21.51
N PHE A 688 -1.87 11.16 -21.33
CA PHE A 688 -1.53 10.17 -22.34
C PHE A 688 -2.75 9.40 -22.85
N GLN A 689 -2.72 9.07 -24.13
CA GLN A 689 -3.60 8.08 -24.75
C GLN A 689 -2.82 6.77 -24.91
N ASN A 690 -3.36 5.63 -24.44
CA ASN A 690 -2.63 4.35 -24.43
C ASN A 690 -2.55 3.64 -25.80
N GLU A 691 -2.49 4.40 -26.90
CA GLU A 691 -2.43 3.88 -28.27
C GLU A 691 -1.12 3.15 -28.59
N LYS A 692 -0.02 3.51 -27.91
CA LYS A 692 1.26 2.77 -28.00
C LYS A 692 1.33 1.57 -27.03
N LEU A 693 0.24 1.29 -26.30
CA LEU A 693 0.15 0.20 -25.31
C LEU A 693 1.32 0.19 -24.32
N LEU A 694 1.67 1.37 -23.80
CA LEU A 694 2.70 1.48 -22.76
C LEU A 694 2.24 0.74 -21.49
N PHE A 695 0.94 0.79 -21.19
CA PHE A 695 0.33 -0.10 -20.22
C PHE A 695 -0.47 -1.21 -20.92
N ASP A 696 -0.49 -2.41 -20.32
CA ASP A 696 -1.34 -3.54 -20.75
C ASP A 696 -2.81 -3.31 -20.31
N ILE A 697 -3.37 -2.18 -20.75
CA ILE A 697 -4.77 -1.81 -20.62
C ILE A 697 -5.32 -1.53 -22.02
N MET A 698 -6.64 -1.52 -22.16
CA MET A 698 -7.28 -1.17 -23.43
C MET A 698 -6.73 0.14 -23.99
N HIS A 699 -6.34 0.16 -25.27
CA HIS A 699 -5.66 1.29 -25.92
C HIS A 699 -6.45 2.62 -25.83
N THR A 700 -7.78 2.52 -25.73
CA THR A 700 -8.70 3.67 -25.60
C THR A 700 -8.74 4.28 -24.20
N ARG A 701 -8.10 3.66 -23.20
CA ARG A 701 -8.01 4.25 -21.86
C ARG A 701 -6.89 5.28 -21.81
N SER A 702 -7.21 6.44 -21.23
CA SER A 702 -6.24 7.49 -20.93
C SER A 702 -5.76 7.41 -19.48
N TYR A 703 -4.54 7.87 -19.27
CA TYR A 703 -3.91 8.03 -17.97
C TYR A 703 -3.06 9.30 -18.01
N SER A 704 -2.63 9.80 -16.86
CA SER A 704 -1.78 10.99 -16.78
C SER A 704 -0.63 10.82 -15.81
N ALA A 705 0.47 11.49 -16.11
CA ALA A 705 1.55 11.77 -15.17
C ALA A 705 1.29 13.13 -14.53
N ASN A 706 1.18 13.16 -13.21
CA ASN A 706 0.75 14.34 -12.47
C ASN A 706 1.79 14.69 -11.40
N VAL A 707 2.15 15.96 -11.30
CA VAL A 707 2.99 16.48 -10.21
C VAL A 707 2.18 17.52 -9.44
N TYR A 708 2.21 17.40 -8.11
CA TYR A 708 1.51 18.26 -7.17
C TYR A 708 2.53 18.84 -6.17
N ALA A 709 2.34 20.09 -5.75
CA ALA A 709 3.12 20.76 -4.73
C ALA A 709 2.25 21.13 -3.52
N ASN A 710 2.70 20.78 -2.32
CA ASN A 710 1.93 21.06 -1.09
C ASN A 710 1.90 22.54 -0.70
N SER A 711 2.97 23.26 -1.02
CA SER A 711 3.15 24.69 -0.75
C SER A 711 2.32 25.56 -1.69
N GLN A 712 1.95 25.06 -2.88
CA GLN A 712 1.15 25.81 -3.82
C GLN A 712 -0.28 25.98 -3.30
N LYS A 713 -0.72 27.24 -3.24
CA LYS A 713 -2.09 27.63 -2.85
C LYS A 713 -2.86 28.32 -3.97
N CYS A 714 -2.15 28.77 -5.01
CA CYS A 714 -2.72 29.45 -6.16
C CYS A 714 -2.83 28.48 -7.33
N ILE A 715 -3.84 28.66 -8.18
CA ILE A 715 -4.05 27.83 -9.37
C ILE A 715 -3.07 28.29 -10.46
N ASN A 716 -2.04 27.49 -10.69
CA ASN A 716 -1.06 27.71 -11.75
C ASN A 716 -0.39 26.38 -12.08
N PHE A 717 -0.74 25.79 -13.23
CA PHE A 717 -0.16 24.53 -13.68
C PHE A 717 -0.14 24.40 -15.18
N ASP A 718 0.76 23.56 -15.67
CA ASP A 718 0.90 23.28 -17.09
C ASP A 718 0.24 21.95 -17.44
N CYS A 719 -0.59 21.99 -18.48
CA CYS A 719 -1.19 20.80 -19.08
C CYS A 719 -0.61 20.51 -20.45
N ILE A 720 -0.39 19.24 -20.76
CA ILE A 720 -0.17 18.77 -22.12
C ILE A 720 -1.07 17.57 -22.37
N PHE A 721 -1.88 17.65 -23.43
CA PHE A 721 -2.85 16.63 -23.81
C PHE A 721 -2.40 15.86 -25.06
N ASP A 722 -3.07 14.73 -25.29
CA ASP A 722 -2.85 13.82 -26.42
C ASP A 722 -1.37 13.44 -26.58
N LEU A 723 -0.76 13.05 -25.46
CA LEU A 723 0.57 12.48 -25.42
C LEU A 723 0.51 10.99 -25.76
N TYR A 724 1.49 10.54 -26.52
CA TYR A 724 1.67 9.12 -26.86
C TYR A 724 3.03 8.60 -26.37
N ASP A 725 3.99 9.50 -26.15
CA ASP A 725 5.35 9.19 -25.73
C ASP A 725 5.86 10.30 -24.80
N PRO A 726 6.53 9.98 -23.68
CA PRO A 726 7.01 11.00 -22.74
C PRO A 726 8.01 11.99 -23.35
N ILE A 727 8.75 11.59 -24.41
CA ILE A 727 9.72 12.48 -25.07
C ILE A 727 9.07 13.77 -25.61
N THR A 728 7.79 13.68 -26.00
CA THR A 728 7.00 14.82 -26.45
C THR A 728 6.94 15.94 -25.43
N ILE A 729 6.93 15.62 -24.12
CA ILE A 729 6.86 16.61 -23.04
C ILE A 729 8.15 17.44 -23.02
N ASP A 730 9.30 16.78 -23.11
CA ASP A 730 10.61 17.43 -23.11
C ASP A 730 10.76 18.35 -24.32
N GLU A 731 10.40 17.87 -25.51
CA GLU A 731 10.40 18.67 -26.74
C GLU A 731 9.44 19.88 -26.67
N CYS A 732 8.34 19.80 -25.90
CA CYS A 732 7.47 20.97 -25.68
C CYS A 732 8.17 22.07 -24.88
N TYR A 733 8.98 21.74 -23.87
CA TYR A 733 9.69 22.73 -23.06
C TYR A 733 11.00 23.22 -23.69
N GLU A 734 11.61 22.42 -24.57
CA GLU A 734 12.89 22.74 -25.23
C GLU A 734 12.73 23.35 -26.63
N GLY A 735 11.57 23.15 -27.29
CA GLY A 735 11.35 23.52 -28.69
C GLY A 735 11.36 25.03 -28.99
N ALA A 736 11.67 25.38 -30.24
CA ALA A 736 11.59 26.75 -30.75
C ALA A 736 10.17 27.08 -31.26
N ILE A 737 9.74 28.34 -31.12
CA ILE A 737 8.40 28.81 -31.52
C ILE A 737 8.21 28.83 -33.06
N SER A 738 9.29 28.66 -33.84
CA SER A 738 9.30 28.83 -35.30
C SER A 738 8.65 27.68 -36.08
N ASP A 739 8.39 26.54 -35.45
CA ASP A 739 7.87 25.36 -36.14
C ASP A 739 6.32 25.35 -36.19
N THR A 740 5.76 24.58 -37.12
CA THR A 740 4.31 24.38 -37.17
C THR A 740 3.86 23.48 -36.02
N VAL A 741 2.73 23.82 -35.38
CA VAL A 741 2.20 22.98 -34.29
C VAL A 741 1.81 21.61 -34.87
N PRO A 742 2.39 20.51 -34.35
CA PRO A 742 2.07 19.18 -34.83
C PRO A 742 0.61 18.81 -34.58
N GLY A 743 -0.03 18.15 -35.56
CA GLY A 743 -1.34 17.52 -35.37
C GLY A 743 -1.26 16.20 -34.61
N ILE A 744 -2.41 15.61 -34.27
CA ILE A 744 -2.52 14.33 -33.52
C ILE A 744 -1.80 13.18 -34.24
N LYS A 745 -1.82 13.18 -35.57
CA LYS A 745 -1.10 12.23 -36.43
C LYS A 745 -0.09 12.95 -37.31
N ASP A 746 1.00 12.27 -37.63
CA ASP A 746 1.99 12.74 -38.58
C ASP A 746 1.46 12.66 -40.04
N GLY A 747 2.22 13.19 -41.00
CA GLY A 747 1.87 13.13 -42.42
C GLY A 747 1.82 11.71 -43.01
N LYS A 748 2.20 10.68 -42.25
CA LYS A 748 2.14 9.25 -42.61
C LYS A 748 0.99 8.53 -41.90
N GLY A 749 0.19 9.21 -41.08
CA GLY A 749 -0.92 8.64 -40.33
C GLY A 749 -0.55 7.93 -39.02
N ASN A 750 0.70 8.02 -38.57
CA ASN A 750 1.14 7.51 -37.27
C ASN A 750 0.80 8.49 -36.15
N TRP A 751 0.66 7.99 -34.92
CA TRP A 751 0.51 8.84 -33.74
C TRP A 751 1.71 9.77 -33.56
N ASN A 752 1.43 11.06 -33.38
CA ASN A 752 2.47 12.07 -33.33
C ASN A 752 3.19 12.09 -31.98
N THR A 753 4.52 11.96 -32.00
CA THR A 753 5.37 11.94 -30.80
C THR A 753 6.28 13.15 -30.68
N HIS A 754 6.05 14.18 -31.50
CA HIS A 754 6.80 15.42 -31.46
C HIS A 754 6.16 16.48 -30.56
N GLY A 755 7.00 17.12 -29.75
CA GLY A 755 6.63 18.24 -28.90
C GLY A 755 6.66 19.58 -29.64
N HIS A 756 5.99 20.57 -29.06
CA HIS A 756 6.01 21.95 -29.54
C HIS A 756 5.54 22.88 -28.40
N PRO A 757 6.17 24.05 -28.16
CA PRO A 757 5.82 24.93 -27.03
C PRO A 757 4.33 25.31 -26.92
N LYS A 758 3.66 25.54 -28.05
CA LYS A 758 2.21 25.81 -28.10
C LYS A 758 1.30 24.65 -27.68
N ARG A 759 1.83 23.44 -27.45
CA ARG A 759 1.06 22.33 -26.85
C ARG A 759 0.89 22.49 -25.35
N ILE A 760 1.72 23.32 -24.71
CA ILE A 760 1.61 23.61 -23.28
C ILE A 760 0.43 24.56 -23.07
N VAL A 761 -0.54 24.10 -22.30
CA VAL A 761 -1.68 24.89 -21.85
C VAL A 761 -1.39 25.34 -20.42
N HIS A 762 -1.11 26.62 -20.24
CA HIS A 762 -0.96 27.22 -18.92
C HIS A 762 -2.34 27.46 -18.31
N VAL A 763 -2.66 26.74 -17.23
CA VAL A 763 -3.98 26.77 -16.59
C VAL A 763 -3.92 27.62 -15.34
N THR A 764 -4.70 28.70 -15.35
CA THR A 764 -5.01 29.51 -14.17
C THR A 764 -6.50 29.40 -13.84
N LYS A 765 -6.96 30.17 -12.86
CA LYS A 765 -8.41 30.31 -12.59
C LYS A 765 -9.21 30.70 -13.83
N LYS A 766 -8.63 31.48 -14.75
CA LYS A 766 -9.30 31.93 -15.98
C LYS A 766 -9.62 30.74 -16.89
N GLU A 767 -8.65 29.87 -17.11
CA GLU A 767 -8.81 28.68 -17.96
C GLU A 767 -9.76 27.67 -17.30
N LEU A 768 -9.71 27.48 -15.98
CA LEU A 768 -10.70 26.64 -15.28
C LEU A 768 -12.14 27.20 -15.36
N LEU A 769 -12.33 28.53 -15.30
CA LEU A 769 -13.63 29.14 -15.55
C LEU A 769 -14.10 28.90 -16.99
N LEU A 770 -13.19 28.97 -17.95
CA LEU A 770 -13.50 28.64 -19.34
C LEU A 770 -13.92 27.16 -19.46
N PHE A 771 -13.22 26.24 -18.81
CA PHE A 771 -13.58 24.82 -18.81
C PHE A 771 -14.94 24.57 -18.18
N ALA A 772 -15.22 25.15 -17.01
CA ALA A 772 -16.53 25.05 -16.36
C ALA A 772 -17.65 25.61 -17.27
N ASN A 773 -17.41 26.72 -17.96
CA ASN A 773 -18.39 27.30 -18.87
C ASN A 773 -18.65 26.44 -20.11
N VAL A 774 -17.60 25.87 -20.70
CA VAL A 774 -17.71 25.09 -21.95
C VAL A 774 -18.21 23.67 -21.69
N PHE A 775 -17.73 23.01 -20.64
CA PHE A 775 -17.99 21.58 -20.39
C PHE A 775 -19.11 21.34 -19.37
N ASP A 776 -19.26 22.23 -18.38
CA ASP A 776 -20.22 22.05 -17.29
C ASP A 776 -21.42 23.01 -17.35
N ASN A 777 -21.42 23.99 -18.25
CA ASN A 777 -22.37 25.11 -18.25
C ASN A 777 -22.44 25.80 -16.86
N SER A 778 -21.29 26.01 -16.23
CA SER A 778 -21.15 26.54 -14.86
C SER A 778 -20.11 27.65 -14.78
N ASP A 779 -20.38 28.69 -14.00
CA ASP A 779 -19.41 29.73 -13.64
C ASP A 779 -18.52 29.34 -12.43
N GLU A 780 -18.63 28.10 -11.94
CA GLU A 780 -17.85 27.61 -10.80
C GLU A 780 -16.58 26.87 -11.23
N TRP A 781 -15.45 27.58 -11.23
CA TRP A 781 -14.14 26.97 -11.53
C TRP A 781 -13.76 25.78 -10.64
N LYS A 782 -14.26 25.74 -9.40
CA LYS A 782 -13.97 24.66 -8.44
C LYS A 782 -14.52 23.32 -8.87
N THR A 783 -15.61 23.35 -9.65
CA THR A 783 -16.31 22.16 -10.12
C THR A 783 -15.93 21.79 -11.54
N ALA A 784 -15.14 22.63 -12.23
CA ALA A 784 -14.71 22.46 -13.62
C ALA A 784 -14.23 21.02 -13.87
N ARG A 785 -14.64 20.44 -15.01
CA ARG A 785 -14.15 19.14 -15.49
C ARG A 785 -13.00 19.31 -16.48
#